data_AF-A0A0W0Y9H0-F1
#
_entry.id   AF-A0A0W0Y9H0-F1
#
_cell.length_a   1.000
_cell.length_b   1.000
_cell.length_c   1.000
_cell.angle_alpha   90.00
_cell.angle_beta   90.00
_cell.angle_gamma   90.00
#
_symmetry.space_group_name_H-M   'P 1'
#
loop_
_entity.id
_entity.type
_entity.pdbx_description
1 polymer ?
#
loop_
_entity_poly.entity_id
_entity_poly.type
_entity_poly.pdbx_seq_one_letter_code
_entity_poly.pdbx_strand_id
1 'polypeptide(L)'
;MPDPIKFKEPERCDYVYIDENNKVHLILPLVGGERIGLDNTCQAGVELKTFFHGSKHGSTIKYSAQHHLEEYAKSLEADIQAIKKQKAISPLAFEDQLKIKQERLIQVKEYIKLITVLKKDYDKDKGIDMLKILNNGDNRYPALPPKVSALLKSATNGFGVRLSPFETDPLTRFNDPLFSIKRNTSKYRTQDGKVGEVKEGLGYRLRSTFYDESTKTASPIQAPKTLKQSVVEAILAQVPKVSKYLPEHLQELKEIIQKELAKIDKDISIGDNITADYLIEDLMLVDEDSSVQDWIETIIDASTASEFWTLKQSDSVSVFYDGEGTKINNSNNDRMSVKVQFLLAEANIYCKINKLSDANFGDFFDKEPHATNIAKNVKEGLGKGADIEAIIFNYINENHLQLGLKAPLTGPQQKEITKQFTENYNTIKDSPHFDEFFVADTSKKGALFNHQNRISLSFLDFFKLQTDGKHPLGVLEDHTQALHNGNSNNLSHKNDVGQDKLVQFKTEVVRLLAENKPKELIEYLTQQQPGSQAPNYSMLTLETQNYIAYNRNGAAILQELERSNANPKIKQELGNLISPTHVNHENLMNLTWSKVSSKPLFEVELNQIATRLSATVANYEREKNGRWFQRTNEVRNEQIQQLKEIAQELNKLAKEPDKAKKEEVVNSLLKSIMVLDKIDADIGKERNLFKSSLQREVIGFKKQLQDMCQLENYAIKPTAKGKGFQQQLQEVHLKKPSGNTPLELITTFAQEEQFKKIANQEVQKLVRDLPHHCHTDQAIEFFARLTPEEANKVASYLNLEYQELTQSTDKQKLLTEDIPQAFKEVNEKLLSGFKKEGIINEEVHEKLVALADKIPPELVTTKNLEKWSQKPEMLNEAGIGSLLKEAQASSPSIVYRRSIDEITGRTDLGSTHTHTMN
;
A
#
# COMPACT_ATOMS: atom_id res chain seq x y z
N MET A 1 -4.79 35.70 -0.41
CA MET A 1 -4.34 34.82 -1.52
C MET A 1 -5.54 34.09 -2.11
N PRO A 2 -5.58 33.82 -3.42
CA PRO A 2 -6.58 32.93 -4.01
C PRO A 2 -6.42 31.49 -3.47
N ASP A 3 -7.54 30.77 -3.33
CA ASP A 3 -7.52 29.38 -2.85
C ASP A 3 -6.68 28.49 -3.81
N PRO A 4 -5.77 27.64 -3.29
CA PRO A 4 -4.94 26.81 -4.15
C PRO A 4 -5.76 25.74 -4.90
N ILE A 5 -5.30 25.39 -6.10
CA ILE A 5 -5.74 24.18 -6.79
C ILE A 5 -5.26 22.97 -5.98
N LYS A 6 -6.20 22.07 -5.70
CA LYS A 6 -5.94 20.84 -4.95
C LYS A 6 -6.20 19.67 -5.89
N PHE A 7 -5.16 19.07 -6.48
CA PHE A 7 -5.35 17.87 -7.31
C PHE A 7 -5.87 16.70 -6.48
N LYS A 8 -6.93 16.06 -7.00
CA LYS A 8 -7.77 15.08 -6.31
C LYS A 8 -7.60 13.67 -6.82
N GLU A 9 -7.02 13.50 -8.01
CA GLU A 9 -6.69 12.18 -8.51
C GLU A 9 -5.65 11.50 -7.58
N PRO A 10 -5.99 10.35 -6.98
CA PRO A 10 -5.07 9.64 -6.10
C PRO A 10 -4.06 8.78 -6.88
N GLU A 11 -2.85 8.64 -6.34
CA GLU A 11 -1.84 7.69 -6.84
C GLU A 11 -2.30 6.23 -6.69
N ARG A 12 -3.16 5.93 -5.72
CA ARG A 12 -3.71 4.58 -5.48
C ARG A 12 -5.23 4.59 -5.52
N CYS A 13 -5.80 3.69 -6.32
CA CYS A 13 -7.22 3.37 -6.34
C CYS A 13 -7.38 1.84 -6.38
N ASP A 14 -8.32 1.28 -5.63
CA ASP A 14 -8.50 -0.18 -5.58
C ASP A 14 -8.82 -0.73 -6.98
N TYR A 15 -8.19 -1.85 -7.33
CA TYR A 15 -8.30 -2.55 -8.63
C TYR A 15 -7.70 -1.83 -9.84
N VAL A 16 -7.30 -0.56 -9.71
CA VAL A 16 -6.78 0.24 -10.83
C VAL A 16 -5.26 0.17 -10.87
N TYR A 17 -4.74 -0.23 -12.02
CA TYR A 17 -3.32 -0.12 -12.39
C TYR A 17 -3.20 0.77 -13.63
N ILE A 18 -2.22 1.67 -13.66
CA ILE A 18 -1.91 2.52 -14.81
C ILE A 18 -0.48 2.20 -15.24
N ASP A 19 -0.30 1.80 -16.49
CA ASP A 19 1.03 1.51 -17.04
C ASP A 19 1.80 2.78 -17.43
N GLU A 20 3.06 2.60 -17.80
CA GLU A 20 3.97 3.68 -18.22
C GLU A 20 3.50 4.47 -19.45
N ASN A 21 2.56 3.91 -20.23
CA ASN A 21 1.99 4.53 -21.43
C ASN A 21 0.61 5.16 -21.15
N ASN A 22 0.28 5.41 -19.88
CA ASN A 22 -0.98 6.00 -19.44
C ASN A 22 -2.22 5.15 -19.78
N LYS A 23 -2.06 3.82 -19.92
CA LYS A 23 -3.19 2.92 -20.10
C LYS A 23 -3.68 2.40 -18.75
N VAL A 24 -4.97 2.57 -18.52
CA VAL A 24 -5.70 2.11 -17.36
C VAL A 24 -6.04 0.63 -17.55
N HIS A 25 -5.70 -0.16 -16.55
CA HIS A 25 -5.96 -1.59 -16.44
C HIS A 25 -6.83 -1.83 -15.22
N LEU A 26 -8.01 -2.41 -15.43
CA LEU A 26 -8.86 -2.87 -14.34
C LEU A 26 -8.52 -4.31 -14.01
N ILE A 27 -8.07 -4.54 -12.78
CA ILE A 27 -7.55 -5.82 -12.31
C ILE A 27 -8.63 -6.53 -11.48
N LEU A 28 -9.13 -7.66 -11.98
CA LEU A 28 -10.19 -8.45 -11.39
C LEU A 28 -9.61 -9.39 -10.32
N PRO A 29 -9.89 -9.21 -9.03
CA PRO A 29 -9.29 -10.03 -7.98
C PRO A 29 -9.94 -11.42 -7.93
N LEU A 30 -9.12 -12.44 -7.72
CA LEU A 30 -9.57 -13.82 -7.48
C LEU A 30 -9.62 -14.10 -5.98
N VAL A 31 -8.48 -13.96 -5.30
CA VAL A 31 -8.29 -14.21 -3.86
C VAL A 31 -7.27 -13.21 -3.29
N GLY A 32 -7.39 -12.89 -2.00
CA GLY A 32 -6.37 -12.13 -1.29
C GLY A 32 -5.07 -12.94 -1.16
N GLY A 33 -3.92 -12.26 -1.23
CA GLY A 33 -2.59 -12.86 -1.18
C GLY A 33 -1.69 -12.40 -2.34
N GLU A 34 -0.37 -12.51 -2.15
CA GLU A 34 0.62 -12.18 -3.19
C GLU A 34 0.96 -13.39 -4.07
N ARG A 35 1.49 -14.44 -3.44
CA ARG A 35 1.89 -15.69 -4.11
C ARG A 35 0.90 -16.83 -3.86
N ILE A 36 0.45 -16.96 -2.61
CA ILE A 36 -0.52 -17.97 -2.19
C ILE A 36 -1.81 -17.29 -1.71
N GLY A 37 -2.94 -17.81 -2.17
CA GLY A 37 -4.26 -17.35 -1.78
C GLY A 37 -4.55 -17.63 -0.30
N LEU A 38 -4.94 -16.59 0.43
CA LEU A 38 -5.36 -16.66 1.82
C LEU A 38 -6.84 -17.03 1.97
N ASP A 39 -7.64 -16.68 0.96
CA ASP A 39 -9.05 -17.05 0.88
C ASP A 39 -9.18 -18.40 0.17
N ASN A 40 -9.61 -19.42 0.89
CA ASN A 40 -9.89 -20.74 0.32
C ASN A 40 -11.30 -21.23 0.65
N THR A 41 -11.69 -22.34 0.04
CA THR A 41 -12.99 -22.99 0.21
C THR A 41 -14.16 -21.99 0.09
N CYS A 42 -14.91 -21.78 1.16
CA CYS A 42 -16.07 -20.91 1.23
C CYS A 42 -15.75 -19.41 1.02
N GLN A 43 -14.49 -18.99 1.19
CA GLN A 43 -14.06 -17.59 1.08
C GLN A 43 -13.51 -17.21 -0.29
N ALA A 44 -13.22 -18.18 -1.18
CA ALA A 44 -12.60 -17.92 -2.48
C ALA A 44 -13.42 -17.00 -3.42
N GLY A 45 -14.72 -16.81 -3.18
CA GLY A 45 -15.58 -15.92 -3.95
C GLY A 45 -15.76 -14.51 -3.37
N VAL A 46 -15.14 -14.20 -2.22
CA VAL A 46 -15.36 -12.95 -1.48
C VAL A 46 -14.85 -11.73 -2.25
N GLU A 47 -13.61 -11.78 -2.76
CA GLU A 47 -13.03 -10.66 -3.50
C GLU A 47 -13.82 -10.35 -4.79
N LEU A 48 -14.25 -11.38 -5.52
CA LEU A 48 -15.13 -11.22 -6.70
C LEU A 48 -16.48 -10.60 -6.34
N LYS A 49 -17.09 -11.01 -5.22
CA LYS A 49 -18.33 -10.37 -4.73
C LYS A 49 -18.10 -8.89 -4.47
N THR A 50 -17.04 -8.56 -3.72
CA THR A 50 -16.72 -7.17 -3.40
C THR A 50 -16.48 -6.37 -4.68
N PHE A 51 -15.73 -6.88 -5.63
CA PHE A 51 -15.50 -6.25 -6.92
C PHE A 51 -16.80 -5.91 -7.66
N PHE A 52 -17.72 -6.86 -7.84
CA PHE A 52 -18.92 -6.65 -8.66
C PHE A 52 -20.08 -5.93 -7.95
N HIS A 53 -20.28 -6.19 -6.66
CA HIS A 53 -21.49 -5.77 -5.94
C HIS A 53 -21.20 -4.96 -4.68
N GLY A 54 -19.93 -4.82 -4.31
CA GLY A 54 -19.58 -4.45 -2.96
C GLY A 54 -19.99 -5.56 -1.98
N SER A 55 -19.78 -5.32 -0.70
CA SER A 55 -20.18 -6.26 0.34
C SER A 55 -20.55 -5.54 1.61
N LYS A 56 -21.62 -5.97 2.26
CA LYS A 56 -21.99 -5.52 3.60
C LYS A 56 -21.80 -6.67 4.58
N HIS A 57 -20.95 -6.49 5.57
CA HIS A 57 -20.73 -7.45 6.66
C HIS A 57 -20.88 -6.70 7.98
N GLY A 58 -21.96 -6.96 8.72
CA GLY A 58 -22.31 -6.14 9.89
C GLY A 58 -22.68 -4.70 9.52
N SER A 59 -22.04 -3.72 10.17
CA SER A 59 -22.24 -2.28 9.94
C SER A 59 -21.31 -1.67 8.88
N THR A 60 -20.46 -2.49 8.26
CA THR A 60 -19.48 -2.14 7.22
C THR A 60 -20.04 -2.21 5.81
N ILE A 61 -19.65 -1.28 4.93
CA ILE A 61 -19.82 -1.36 3.48
C ILE A 61 -18.43 -1.37 2.82
N LYS A 62 -18.11 -2.42 2.05
CA LYS A 62 -17.06 -2.38 1.01
C LYS A 62 -17.72 -2.06 -0.33
N TYR A 63 -17.08 -1.24 -1.14
CA TYR A 63 -17.63 -0.76 -2.40
C TYR A 63 -17.21 -1.62 -3.59
N SER A 64 -17.98 -1.54 -4.67
CA SER A 64 -17.68 -2.21 -5.93
C SER A 64 -16.59 -1.47 -6.70
N ALA A 65 -15.93 -2.17 -7.62
CA ALA A 65 -14.98 -1.56 -8.57
C ALA A 65 -15.65 -0.42 -9.36
N GLN A 66 -16.91 -0.60 -9.76
CA GLN A 66 -17.68 0.46 -10.42
C GLN A 66 -17.75 1.74 -9.58
N HIS A 67 -18.02 1.62 -8.28
CA HIS A 67 -18.08 2.78 -7.39
C HIS A 67 -16.71 3.46 -7.24
N HIS A 68 -15.64 2.68 -7.06
CA HIS A 68 -14.28 3.24 -7.00
C HIS A 68 -13.90 3.99 -8.28
N LEU A 69 -14.25 3.44 -9.45
CA LEU A 69 -14.02 4.09 -10.75
C LEU A 69 -14.87 5.36 -10.92
N GLU A 70 -16.12 5.37 -10.46
CA GLU A 70 -16.98 6.56 -10.49
C GLU A 70 -16.42 7.69 -9.63
N GLU A 71 -15.90 7.38 -8.43
CA GLU A 71 -15.22 8.37 -7.59
C GLU A 71 -13.90 8.85 -8.19
N TYR A 72 -13.11 7.94 -8.79
CA TYR A 72 -11.88 8.29 -9.50
C TYR A 72 -12.16 9.22 -10.69
N ALA A 73 -13.23 8.95 -11.45
CA ALA A 73 -13.67 9.79 -12.55
C ALA A 73 -14.08 11.20 -12.08
N LYS A 74 -14.77 11.33 -10.94
CA LYS A 74 -15.09 12.64 -10.34
C LYS A 74 -13.84 13.41 -9.94
N SER A 75 -12.85 12.74 -9.36
CA SER A 75 -11.55 13.36 -9.03
C SER A 75 -10.84 13.88 -10.28
N LEU A 76 -10.79 13.07 -11.35
CA LEU A 76 -10.23 13.47 -12.64
C LEU A 76 -10.98 14.66 -13.25
N GLU A 77 -12.31 14.66 -13.23
CA GLU A 77 -13.12 15.77 -13.71
C GLU A 77 -12.85 17.06 -12.94
N ALA A 78 -12.74 16.99 -11.62
CA ALA A 78 -12.40 18.14 -10.78
C ALA A 78 -11.03 18.72 -11.13
N ASP A 79 -10.02 17.86 -11.31
CA ASP A 79 -8.67 18.27 -11.71
C ASP A 79 -8.64 18.92 -13.10
N ILE A 80 -9.31 18.29 -14.07
CA ILE A 80 -9.42 18.81 -15.44
C ILE A 80 -10.07 20.21 -15.45
N GLN A 81 -11.14 20.40 -14.68
CA GLN A 81 -11.80 21.71 -14.57
C GLN A 81 -10.91 22.73 -13.87
N ALA A 82 -10.13 22.33 -12.88
CA ALA A 82 -9.17 23.22 -12.22
C ALA A 82 -8.04 23.66 -13.18
N ILE A 83 -7.51 22.75 -14.00
CA ILE A 83 -6.50 23.08 -15.03
C ILE A 83 -7.10 24.02 -16.08
N LYS A 84 -8.31 23.75 -16.58
CA LYS A 84 -8.96 24.62 -17.58
C LYS A 84 -9.15 26.05 -17.11
N LYS A 85 -9.35 26.28 -15.81
CA LYS A 85 -9.42 27.64 -15.25
C LYS A 85 -8.07 28.38 -15.35
N GLN A 86 -6.95 27.68 -15.26
CA GLN A 86 -5.62 28.28 -15.43
C GLN A 86 -5.31 28.64 -16.88
N LYS A 87 -5.96 27.98 -17.86
CA LYS A 87 -5.80 28.30 -19.28
C LYS A 87 -6.27 29.69 -19.69
N ALA A 88 -7.09 30.35 -18.87
CA ALA A 88 -7.44 31.75 -19.07
C ALA A 88 -6.25 32.70 -18.85
N ILE A 89 -5.30 32.31 -17.99
CA ILE A 89 -4.11 33.09 -17.61
C ILE A 89 -2.90 32.64 -18.44
N SER A 90 -2.68 31.33 -18.54
CA SER A 90 -1.61 30.73 -19.33
C SER A 90 -2.20 29.66 -20.26
N PRO A 91 -2.33 29.92 -21.57
CA PRO A 91 -3.01 29.00 -22.51
C PRO A 91 -2.46 27.57 -22.51
N LEU A 92 -1.17 27.40 -22.19
CA LEU A 92 -0.48 26.12 -22.13
C LEU A 92 -0.43 25.51 -20.72
N ALA A 93 -1.08 26.12 -19.72
CA ALA A 93 -1.04 25.67 -18.33
C ALA A 93 -1.38 24.17 -18.21
N PHE A 94 -0.40 23.42 -17.70
CA PHE A 94 -0.45 21.99 -17.44
C PHE A 94 -0.94 21.14 -18.63
N GLU A 95 -0.57 21.50 -19.87
CA GLU A 95 -1.08 20.84 -21.09
C GLU A 95 -0.92 19.31 -21.06
N ASP A 96 0.27 18.82 -20.73
CA ASP A 96 0.54 17.38 -20.67
C ASP A 96 -0.30 16.70 -19.57
N GLN A 97 -0.43 17.32 -18.40
CA GLN A 97 -1.26 16.79 -17.30
C GLN A 97 -2.73 16.77 -17.68
N LEU A 98 -3.21 17.81 -18.39
CA LEU A 98 -4.58 17.87 -18.88
C LEU A 98 -4.86 16.72 -19.85
N LYS A 99 -3.98 16.52 -20.83
CA LYS A 99 -4.09 15.44 -21.81
C LYS A 99 -4.10 14.08 -21.13
N ILE A 100 -3.11 13.81 -20.29
CA ILE A 100 -2.95 12.54 -19.58
C ILE A 100 -4.19 12.24 -18.71
N LYS A 101 -4.70 13.22 -17.95
CA LYS A 101 -5.92 13.08 -17.14
C LYS A 101 -7.18 12.88 -18.00
N GLN A 102 -7.29 13.55 -19.15
CA GLN A 102 -8.40 13.36 -20.08
C GLN A 102 -8.41 11.96 -20.70
N GLU A 103 -7.25 11.46 -21.12
CA GLU A 103 -7.08 10.11 -21.64
C GLU A 103 -7.50 9.07 -20.58
N ARG A 104 -7.03 9.19 -19.34
CA ARG A 104 -7.45 8.30 -18.24
C ARG A 104 -8.96 8.39 -18.00
N LEU A 105 -9.54 9.59 -17.99
CA LEU A 105 -10.97 9.77 -17.76
C LEU A 105 -11.82 9.06 -18.83
N ILE A 106 -11.39 9.12 -20.09
CA ILE A 106 -12.05 8.41 -21.20
C ILE A 106 -12.01 6.90 -20.96
N GLN A 107 -10.83 6.36 -20.63
CA GLN A 107 -10.64 4.93 -20.38
C GLN A 107 -11.44 4.45 -19.15
N VAL A 108 -11.40 5.19 -18.03
CA VAL A 108 -12.15 4.89 -16.80
C VAL A 108 -13.66 4.88 -17.06
N LYS A 109 -14.18 5.87 -17.80
CA LYS A 109 -15.60 5.90 -18.20
C LYS A 109 -15.97 4.71 -19.07
N GLU A 110 -15.07 4.24 -19.92
CA GLU A 110 -15.32 3.04 -20.72
C GLU A 110 -15.39 1.77 -19.85
N TYR A 111 -14.47 1.58 -18.90
CA TYR A 111 -14.56 0.48 -17.93
C TYR A 111 -15.88 0.48 -17.13
N ILE A 112 -16.35 1.65 -16.67
CA ILE A 112 -17.64 1.78 -15.97
C ILE A 112 -18.79 1.27 -16.85
N LYS A 113 -18.80 1.63 -18.14
CA LYS A 113 -19.79 1.14 -19.11
C LYS A 113 -19.69 -0.37 -19.29
N LEU A 114 -18.49 -0.91 -19.47
CA LEU A 114 -18.29 -2.35 -19.66
C LEU A 114 -18.78 -3.15 -18.44
N ILE A 115 -18.48 -2.71 -17.21
CA ILE A 115 -19.01 -3.36 -15.99
C ILE A 115 -20.54 -3.33 -15.97
N THR A 116 -21.15 -2.20 -16.34
CA THR A 116 -22.60 -2.04 -16.38
C THR A 116 -23.25 -2.99 -17.39
N VAL A 117 -22.73 -3.02 -18.62
CA VAL A 117 -23.22 -3.88 -19.70
C VAL A 117 -23.00 -5.35 -19.37
N LEU A 118 -21.85 -5.72 -18.80
CA LEU A 118 -21.55 -7.08 -18.39
C LEU A 118 -22.61 -7.63 -17.43
N LYS A 119 -22.91 -6.86 -16.37
CA LYS A 119 -23.89 -7.23 -15.34
C LYS A 119 -25.32 -7.26 -15.85
N LYS A 120 -25.66 -6.43 -16.84
CA LYS A 120 -27.03 -6.27 -17.33
C LYS A 120 -27.36 -7.22 -18.48
N ASP A 121 -26.48 -7.30 -19.48
CA ASP A 121 -26.79 -7.90 -20.78
C ASP A 121 -26.08 -9.24 -21.01
N TYR A 122 -24.99 -9.52 -20.26
CA TYR A 122 -24.10 -10.67 -20.51
C TYR A 122 -23.93 -11.63 -19.31
N ASP A 123 -24.64 -11.42 -18.21
CA ASP A 123 -24.68 -12.35 -17.07
C ASP A 123 -25.75 -13.44 -17.25
N LYS A 124 -25.80 -14.06 -18.44
CA LYS A 124 -26.85 -15.04 -18.82
C LYS A 124 -26.74 -16.35 -18.03
N ASP A 125 -25.54 -16.73 -17.65
CA ASP A 125 -25.27 -17.89 -16.78
C ASP A 125 -25.51 -17.57 -15.29
N LYS A 126 -25.86 -16.31 -14.97
CA LYS A 126 -26.02 -15.76 -13.62
C LYS A 126 -24.76 -15.94 -12.76
N GLY A 127 -23.59 -16.15 -13.37
CA GLY A 127 -22.35 -16.38 -12.65
C GLY A 127 -21.97 -15.19 -11.77
N ILE A 128 -22.21 -13.96 -12.26
CA ILE A 128 -21.94 -12.73 -11.51
C ILE A 128 -23.06 -12.45 -10.50
N ASP A 129 -24.34 -12.63 -10.88
CA ASP A 129 -25.49 -12.42 -9.99
C ASP A 129 -25.48 -13.37 -8.79
N MET A 130 -25.05 -14.63 -8.97
CA MET A 130 -24.91 -15.61 -7.89
C MET A 130 -23.92 -15.17 -6.81
N LEU A 131 -22.96 -14.29 -7.10
CA LEU A 131 -22.07 -13.73 -6.07
C LEU A 131 -22.82 -12.92 -5.00
N LYS A 132 -24.04 -12.42 -5.30
CA LYS A 132 -24.89 -11.69 -4.33
C LYS A 132 -25.43 -12.56 -3.20
N ILE A 133 -25.46 -13.89 -3.38
CA ILE A 133 -26.14 -14.83 -2.46
C ILE A 133 -25.60 -14.75 -1.02
N LEU A 134 -24.37 -14.22 -0.82
CA LEU A 134 -23.82 -13.92 0.50
C LEU A 134 -24.60 -12.86 1.31
N ASN A 135 -25.54 -12.12 0.72
CA ASN A 135 -26.26 -11.02 1.40
C ASN A 135 -27.66 -11.41 1.95
N ASN A 136 -28.21 -12.57 1.60
CA ASN A 136 -29.65 -12.87 1.83
C ASN A 136 -29.96 -13.87 2.96
N GLY A 137 -29.04 -14.13 3.89
CA GLY A 137 -29.28 -15.09 4.99
C GLY A 137 -29.43 -16.55 4.55
N ASP A 138 -29.22 -16.83 3.26
CA ASP A 138 -29.49 -18.12 2.61
C ASP A 138 -28.36 -19.15 2.75
N ASN A 139 -27.34 -18.89 3.58
CA ASN A 139 -26.24 -19.81 3.93
C ASN A 139 -25.50 -20.49 2.73
N ARG A 140 -25.52 -19.89 1.54
CA ARG A 140 -24.88 -20.43 0.34
C ARG A 140 -23.64 -19.60 -0.04
N TYR A 141 -22.48 -20.24 -0.06
CA TYR A 141 -21.22 -19.63 -0.50
C TYR A 141 -21.09 -19.76 -2.03
N PRO A 142 -20.92 -18.64 -2.77
CA PRO A 142 -20.96 -18.66 -4.22
C PRO A 142 -19.77 -19.43 -4.80
N ALA A 143 -20.00 -20.04 -5.96
CA ALA A 143 -18.94 -20.61 -6.77
C ALA A 143 -18.19 -19.49 -7.52
N LEU A 144 -16.97 -19.78 -7.98
CA LEU A 144 -16.32 -18.92 -8.96
C LEU A 144 -17.17 -18.91 -10.25
N PRO A 145 -17.36 -17.73 -10.91
CA PRO A 145 -18.07 -17.67 -12.18
C PRO A 145 -17.45 -18.64 -13.20
N PRO A 146 -18.23 -19.36 -14.02
CA PRO A 146 -17.71 -20.37 -14.93
C PRO A 146 -16.60 -19.88 -15.86
N LYS A 147 -16.71 -18.64 -16.36
CA LYS A 147 -15.70 -18.04 -17.24
C LYS A 147 -14.43 -17.62 -16.49
N VAL A 148 -14.50 -17.33 -15.18
CA VAL A 148 -13.29 -17.19 -14.35
C VAL A 148 -12.58 -18.53 -14.27
N SER A 149 -13.29 -19.62 -13.96
CA SER A 149 -12.72 -20.96 -13.91
C SER A 149 -12.07 -21.37 -15.25
N ALA A 150 -12.66 -20.99 -16.38
CA ALA A 150 -12.08 -21.22 -17.70
C ALA A 150 -10.75 -20.48 -17.92
N LEU A 151 -10.63 -19.22 -17.46
CA LEU A 151 -9.37 -18.48 -17.50
C LEU A 151 -8.29 -19.11 -16.61
N LEU A 152 -8.67 -19.55 -15.41
CA LEU A 152 -7.74 -20.24 -14.51
C LEU A 152 -7.22 -21.54 -15.12
N LYS A 153 -8.09 -22.29 -15.81
CA LYS A 153 -7.70 -23.52 -16.50
C LYS A 153 -6.68 -23.29 -17.60
N SER A 154 -6.72 -22.14 -18.28
CA SER A 154 -5.73 -21.76 -19.30
C SER A 154 -4.51 -21.04 -18.75
N ALA A 155 -4.49 -20.69 -17.46
CA ALA A 155 -3.36 -19.98 -16.86
C ALA A 155 -2.11 -20.86 -16.84
N THR A 156 -0.97 -20.27 -17.14
CA THR A 156 0.33 -20.96 -17.18
C THR A 156 1.20 -20.66 -15.96
N ASN A 157 0.84 -19.64 -15.19
CA ASN A 157 1.64 -19.09 -14.10
C ASN A 157 0.94 -19.18 -12.74
N GLY A 158 -0.04 -20.07 -12.58
CA GLY A 158 -0.64 -20.35 -11.28
C GLY A 158 -1.70 -21.44 -11.34
N PHE A 159 -1.84 -22.17 -10.23
CA PHE A 159 -2.57 -23.42 -10.19
C PHE A 159 -3.24 -23.62 -8.81
N GLY A 160 -4.42 -24.24 -8.83
CA GLY A 160 -5.05 -24.77 -7.62
C GLY A 160 -4.37 -26.06 -7.17
N VAL A 161 -4.30 -26.27 -5.86
CA VAL A 161 -3.88 -27.55 -5.25
C VAL A 161 -4.93 -28.01 -4.27
N ARG A 162 -5.16 -29.32 -4.19
CA ARG A 162 -6.17 -29.93 -3.33
C ARG A 162 -5.53 -31.02 -2.47
N LEU A 163 -5.56 -30.80 -1.16
CA LEU A 163 -4.97 -31.68 -0.16
C LEU A 163 -6.06 -32.52 0.55
N SER A 164 -5.64 -33.41 1.42
CA SER A 164 -6.50 -34.25 2.25
C SER A 164 -6.19 -34.08 3.75
N PRO A 165 -6.63 -32.97 4.38
CA PRO A 165 -6.78 -32.95 5.84
C PRO A 165 -7.73 -34.06 6.30
N PHE A 166 -7.69 -34.43 7.59
CA PHE A 166 -8.56 -35.48 8.13
C PHE A 166 -10.03 -35.05 8.08
N GLU A 167 -10.32 -33.85 8.60
CA GLU A 167 -11.62 -33.21 8.47
C GLU A 167 -11.66 -32.39 7.18
N THR A 168 -12.34 -32.92 6.15
CA THR A 168 -12.42 -32.25 4.85
C THR A 168 -13.62 -31.30 4.76
N ASP A 169 -13.41 -30.12 4.16
CA ASP A 169 -14.45 -29.20 3.74
C ASP A 169 -14.93 -29.54 2.31
N PRO A 170 -16.23 -29.82 2.09
CA PRO A 170 -16.75 -30.19 0.79
C PRO A 170 -16.95 -28.99 -0.14
N LEU A 171 -16.74 -27.75 0.34
CA LEU A 171 -16.93 -26.51 -0.39
C LEU A 171 -15.63 -26.02 -1.03
N THR A 172 -14.89 -26.90 -1.70
CA THR A 172 -13.78 -26.49 -2.57
C THR A 172 -14.28 -25.67 -3.76
N ARG A 173 -13.47 -24.73 -4.27
CA ARG A 173 -13.83 -23.78 -5.32
C ARG A 173 -12.93 -23.79 -6.54
N PHE A 174 -11.72 -24.35 -6.43
CA PHE A 174 -10.83 -24.53 -7.58
C PHE A 174 -11.08 -25.89 -8.23
N ASN A 175 -11.86 -25.92 -9.31
CA ASN A 175 -12.37 -27.18 -9.89
C ASN A 175 -11.32 -28.00 -10.65
N ASP A 176 -10.27 -27.36 -11.16
CA ASP A 176 -9.21 -27.99 -11.95
C ASP A 176 -7.85 -27.86 -11.22
N PRO A 177 -7.64 -28.51 -10.06
CA PRO A 177 -6.36 -28.44 -9.36
C PRO A 177 -5.27 -29.22 -10.12
N LEU A 178 -4.04 -28.68 -10.14
CA LEU A 178 -2.86 -29.33 -10.70
C LEU A 178 -2.41 -30.52 -9.84
N PHE A 179 -2.45 -30.34 -8.52
CA PHE A 179 -2.18 -31.39 -7.55
C PHE A 179 -3.49 -31.78 -6.86
N SER A 180 -3.86 -33.06 -6.93
CA SER A 180 -5.00 -33.57 -6.17
C SER A 180 -4.80 -35.01 -5.73
N ILE A 181 -5.33 -35.31 -4.54
CA ILE A 181 -5.32 -36.64 -3.93
C ILE A 181 -6.71 -37.03 -3.41
N LYS A 182 -6.90 -38.32 -3.10
CA LYS A 182 -8.07 -38.91 -2.46
C LYS A 182 -8.31 -38.27 -1.10
N ARG A 183 -9.58 -38.03 -0.79
CA ARG A 183 -10.03 -37.30 0.40
C ARG A 183 -11.09 -38.07 1.15
N ASN A 184 -11.11 -37.90 2.48
CA ASN A 184 -12.21 -38.38 3.31
C ASN A 184 -13.55 -37.78 2.87
N THR A 185 -14.63 -38.53 3.10
CA THR A 185 -15.98 -37.99 2.97
C THR A 185 -16.21 -37.00 4.11
N SER A 186 -16.51 -35.75 3.75
CA SER A 186 -16.72 -34.69 4.73
C SER A 186 -17.86 -35.01 5.69
N LYS A 187 -17.69 -34.61 6.96
CA LYS A 187 -18.72 -34.66 8.00
C LYS A 187 -20.03 -33.95 7.62
N TYR A 188 -19.97 -32.96 6.72
CA TYR A 188 -21.16 -32.25 6.23
C TYR A 188 -21.95 -33.03 5.17
N ARG A 189 -21.42 -34.16 4.68
CA ARG A 189 -22.07 -35.04 3.70
C ARG A 189 -22.54 -36.37 4.30
N THR A 190 -22.20 -36.66 5.56
CA THR A 190 -22.62 -37.88 6.25
C THR A 190 -23.86 -37.63 7.11
N GLN A 191 -24.71 -38.64 7.27
CA GLN A 191 -25.97 -38.50 8.03
C GLN A 191 -25.73 -38.36 9.54
N ASP A 192 -24.65 -38.93 10.06
CA ASP A 192 -24.29 -38.92 11.49
C ASP A 192 -23.38 -37.75 11.86
N GLY A 193 -23.01 -36.90 10.90
CA GLY A 193 -22.13 -35.76 11.12
C GLY A 193 -20.68 -36.14 11.44
N LYS A 194 -20.26 -37.38 11.14
CA LYS A 194 -18.88 -37.85 11.33
C LYS A 194 -18.12 -37.90 10.02
N VAL A 195 -16.79 -37.82 10.07
CA VAL A 195 -15.94 -37.99 8.89
C VAL A 195 -16.05 -39.43 8.39
N GLY A 196 -16.40 -39.61 7.12
CA GLY A 196 -16.33 -40.92 6.45
C GLY A 196 -14.91 -41.18 5.99
N GLU A 197 -14.13 -41.89 6.80
CA GLU A 197 -12.72 -42.14 6.56
C GLU A 197 -12.49 -43.04 5.32
N VAL A 198 -11.59 -42.60 4.44
CA VAL A 198 -11.09 -43.39 3.31
C VAL A 198 -9.77 -44.03 3.72
N LYS A 199 -9.70 -45.37 3.72
CA LYS A 199 -8.55 -46.16 4.21
C LYS A 199 -7.49 -46.47 3.14
N GLU A 200 -7.36 -45.58 2.17
CA GLU A 200 -6.41 -45.69 1.06
C GLU A 200 -5.94 -44.28 0.65
N GLY A 201 -4.88 -44.21 -0.16
CA GLY A 201 -4.31 -42.93 -0.61
C GLY A 201 -3.32 -42.31 0.37
N LEU A 202 -2.63 -41.27 -0.10
CA LEU A 202 -1.50 -40.63 0.56
C LEU A 202 -1.89 -40.06 1.93
N GLY A 203 -2.99 -39.32 2.01
CA GLY A 203 -3.42 -38.68 3.25
C GLY A 203 -3.66 -39.67 4.38
N TYR A 204 -4.29 -40.80 4.08
CA TYR A 204 -4.49 -41.89 5.04
C TYR A 204 -3.18 -42.58 5.43
N ARG A 205 -2.32 -42.91 4.46
CA ARG A 205 -1.03 -43.58 4.72
C ARG A 205 -0.10 -42.74 5.59
N LEU A 206 -0.03 -41.44 5.36
CA LEU A 206 0.75 -40.52 6.20
C LEU A 206 0.22 -40.54 7.64
N ARG A 207 -1.07 -40.27 7.86
CA ARG A 207 -1.66 -40.23 9.20
C ARG A 207 -1.50 -41.54 9.97
N SER A 208 -1.86 -42.67 9.34
CA SER A 208 -1.80 -43.99 9.96
C SER A 208 -0.38 -44.52 10.19
N THR A 209 0.59 -44.09 9.38
CA THR A 209 2.01 -44.45 9.59
C THR A 209 2.63 -43.61 10.70
N PHE A 210 2.32 -42.32 10.76
CA PHE A 210 2.84 -41.40 11.78
C PHE A 210 2.25 -41.65 13.17
N TYR A 211 0.99 -42.06 13.24
CA TYR A 211 0.35 -42.43 14.50
C TYR A 211 -0.57 -43.63 14.27
N ASP A 212 -0.24 -44.73 14.93
CA ASP A 212 -1.06 -45.94 14.89
C ASP A 212 -2.12 -45.87 15.99
N GLU A 213 -3.36 -45.57 15.60
CA GLU A 213 -4.50 -45.45 16.52
C GLU A 213 -4.79 -46.76 17.26
N SER A 214 -4.53 -47.92 16.64
CA SER A 214 -4.85 -49.22 17.23
C SER A 214 -3.95 -49.55 18.43
N THR A 215 -2.69 -49.12 18.36
CA THR A 215 -1.67 -49.31 19.41
C THR A 215 -1.41 -48.05 20.22
N LYS A 216 -1.96 -46.90 19.82
CA LYS A 216 -1.68 -45.56 20.34
C LYS A 216 -0.19 -45.20 20.31
N THR A 217 0.53 -45.70 19.31
CA THR A 217 1.98 -45.54 19.20
C THR A 217 2.32 -44.23 18.49
N ALA A 218 2.94 -43.30 19.22
CA ALA A 218 3.48 -42.04 18.69
C ALA A 218 4.81 -42.27 17.96
N SER A 219 5.04 -41.56 16.85
CA SER A 219 6.33 -41.59 16.15
C SER A 219 7.27 -40.54 16.75
N PRO A 220 8.57 -40.86 16.96
CA PRO A 220 9.52 -39.88 17.47
C PRO A 220 9.83 -38.80 16.42
N ILE A 221 10.07 -37.58 16.89
CA ILE A 221 10.70 -36.50 16.14
C ILE A 221 12.02 -36.20 16.87
N GLN A 222 13.12 -36.51 16.22
CA GLN A 222 14.43 -36.08 16.67
C GLN A 222 14.72 -34.73 16.02
N ALA A 223 15.01 -33.72 16.83
CA ALA A 223 15.39 -32.41 16.30
C ALA A 223 16.64 -32.55 15.42
N PRO A 224 16.70 -31.87 14.26
CA PRO A 224 17.91 -31.86 13.46
C PRO A 224 19.05 -31.25 14.28
N LYS A 225 20.28 -31.63 13.94
CA LYS A 225 21.46 -31.00 14.53
C LYS A 225 21.40 -29.49 14.25
N THR A 226 21.82 -28.69 15.23
CA THR A 226 21.90 -27.24 15.02
C THR A 226 22.91 -26.93 13.92
N LEU A 227 22.81 -25.75 13.32
CA LEU A 227 23.76 -25.26 12.32
C LEU A 227 25.18 -25.28 12.89
N LYS A 228 25.36 -24.83 14.15
CA LYS A 228 26.64 -24.91 14.86
C LYS A 228 27.15 -26.35 14.96
N GLN A 229 26.30 -27.29 15.40
CA GLN A 229 26.68 -28.71 15.50
C GLN A 229 27.10 -29.29 14.14
N SER A 230 26.37 -28.96 13.08
CA SER A 230 26.66 -29.44 11.72
C SER A 230 27.98 -28.88 11.18
N VAL A 231 28.29 -27.62 11.51
CA VAL A 231 29.55 -26.96 11.16
C VAL A 231 30.72 -27.59 11.92
N VAL A 232 30.58 -27.77 13.23
CA VAL A 232 31.58 -28.42 14.08
C VAL A 232 31.91 -29.82 13.55
N GLU A 233 30.90 -30.62 13.18
CA GLU A 233 31.11 -31.95 12.59
C GLU A 233 31.80 -31.90 11.22
N ALA A 234 31.45 -30.93 10.37
CA ALA A 234 32.10 -30.75 9.07
C ALA A 234 33.58 -30.33 9.21
N ILE A 235 33.91 -29.55 10.24
CA ILE A 235 35.29 -29.18 10.59
C ILE A 235 36.01 -30.41 11.13
N LEU A 236 35.44 -31.13 12.10
CA LEU A 236 36.00 -32.35 12.68
C LEU A 236 36.31 -33.42 11.62
N ALA A 237 35.49 -33.53 10.57
CA ALA A 237 35.73 -34.45 9.46
C ALA A 237 36.94 -34.08 8.59
N GLN A 238 37.36 -32.81 8.60
CA GLN A 238 38.51 -32.28 7.87
C GLN A 238 39.79 -32.27 8.70
N VAL A 239 39.70 -32.28 10.04
CA VAL A 239 40.88 -32.31 10.91
C VAL A 239 41.55 -33.70 10.87
N PRO A 240 42.86 -33.80 10.59
CA PRO A 240 43.58 -35.08 10.61
C PRO A 240 43.50 -35.76 11.98
N LYS A 241 43.13 -37.05 12.02
CA LYS A 241 42.94 -37.86 13.26
C LYS A 241 44.20 -38.04 14.15
N VAL A 242 45.33 -37.43 13.83
CA VAL A 242 46.66 -37.81 14.37
C VAL A 242 47.37 -36.67 15.13
N SER A 243 46.88 -35.42 15.12
CA SER A 243 47.58 -34.33 15.82
C SER A 243 47.25 -34.33 17.33
N LYS A 244 48.26 -34.62 18.16
CA LYS A 244 48.16 -34.67 19.63
C LYS A 244 48.49 -33.34 20.33
N TYR A 245 48.81 -32.27 19.58
CA TYR A 245 49.06 -30.95 20.17
C TYR A 245 48.51 -29.84 19.26
N LEU A 246 47.31 -29.37 19.63
CA LEU A 246 46.54 -28.35 18.89
C LEU A 246 47.13 -26.93 18.92
N PRO A 247 47.83 -26.47 19.99
CA PRO A 247 48.43 -25.14 20.00
C PRO A 247 49.42 -24.89 18.84
N GLU A 248 50.20 -25.90 18.47
CA GLU A 248 51.16 -25.83 17.34
C GLU A 248 50.48 -25.85 15.96
N HIS A 249 49.22 -26.28 15.88
CA HIS A 249 48.45 -26.41 14.65
C HIS A 249 47.24 -25.45 14.60
N LEU A 250 47.19 -24.48 15.51
CA LEU A 250 46.06 -23.56 15.66
C LEU A 250 45.78 -22.79 14.37
N GLN A 251 46.81 -22.39 13.63
CA GLN A 251 46.63 -21.65 12.38
C GLN A 251 45.94 -22.48 11.29
N GLU A 252 46.33 -23.75 11.13
CA GLU A 252 45.69 -24.69 10.19
C GLU A 252 44.23 -24.94 10.60
N LEU A 253 43.97 -25.09 11.90
CA LEU A 253 42.61 -25.23 12.41
C LEU A 253 41.76 -23.98 12.15
N LYS A 254 42.30 -22.78 12.39
CA LYS A 254 41.64 -21.50 12.07
C LYS A 254 41.31 -21.42 10.57
N GLU A 255 42.20 -21.83 9.68
CA GLU A 255 41.93 -21.84 8.23
C GLU A 255 40.78 -22.79 7.85
N ILE A 256 40.71 -23.98 8.44
CA ILE A 256 39.61 -24.93 8.22
C ILE A 256 38.29 -24.35 8.76
N ILE A 257 38.29 -23.82 9.98
CA ILE A 257 37.10 -23.21 10.59
C ILE A 257 36.64 -22.01 9.74
N GLN A 258 37.55 -21.13 9.33
CA GLN A 258 37.27 -19.96 8.50
C GLN A 258 36.61 -20.35 7.18
N LYS A 259 37.13 -21.39 6.53
CA LYS A 259 36.58 -21.91 5.27
C LYS A 259 35.16 -22.43 5.42
N GLU A 260 34.84 -23.12 6.53
CA GLU A 260 33.48 -23.60 6.79
C GLU A 260 32.52 -22.47 7.19
N LEU A 261 32.95 -21.52 8.01
CA LEU A 261 32.14 -20.35 8.39
C LEU A 261 31.83 -19.46 7.18
N ALA A 262 32.79 -19.29 6.25
CA ALA A 262 32.60 -18.53 5.02
C ALA A 262 31.53 -19.11 4.07
N LYS A 263 31.14 -20.38 4.24
CA LYS A 263 30.00 -20.97 3.52
C LYS A 263 28.65 -20.48 4.04
N ILE A 264 28.61 -20.01 5.29
CA ILE A 264 27.43 -19.49 5.97
C ILE A 264 27.35 -17.98 5.80
N ASP A 265 28.47 -17.30 6.06
CA ASP A 265 28.58 -15.86 5.94
C ASP A 265 30.01 -15.47 5.58
N LYS A 266 30.18 -14.78 4.45
CA LYS A 266 31.51 -14.41 3.92
C LYS A 266 32.18 -13.33 4.76
N ASP A 267 31.42 -12.60 5.58
CA ASP A 267 31.93 -11.48 6.37
C ASP A 267 32.46 -11.92 7.74
N ILE A 268 32.27 -13.19 8.11
CA ILE A 268 32.90 -13.74 9.32
C ILE A 268 34.38 -13.88 9.09
N SER A 269 35.17 -13.30 9.98
CA SER A 269 36.60 -13.53 10.05
C SER A 269 36.95 -14.01 11.45
N ILE A 270 37.71 -15.09 11.54
CA ILE A 270 38.39 -15.46 12.78
C ILE A 270 39.47 -14.41 13.00
N GLY A 271 39.39 -13.71 14.13
CA GLY A 271 40.32 -12.64 14.44
C GLY A 271 41.76 -13.13 14.64
N ASP A 272 42.73 -12.34 14.20
CA ASP A 272 44.15 -12.63 14.42
C ASP A 272 44.52 -12.66 15.90
N ASN A 273 43.73 -11.97 16.74
CA ASN A 273 43.86 -11.95 18.19
C ASN A 273 43.52 -13.29 18.88
N ILE A 274 42.89 -14.24 18.17
CA ILE A 274 42.60 -15.58 18.71
C ILE A 274 43.87 -16.44 18.60
N THR A 275 44.69 -16.39 19.66
CA THR A 275 45.95 -17.15 19.82
C THR A 275 45.79 -18.27 20.86
N ALA A 276 46.74 -19.20 20.94
CA ALA A 276 46.69 -20.28 21.93
C ALA A 276 46.70 -19.71 23.36
N ASP A 277 47.59 -18.76 23.65
CA ASP A 277 47.67 -18.07 24.95
C ASP A 277 46.37 -17.34 25.28
N TYR A 278 45.74 -16.69 24.30
CA TYR A 278 44.45 -16.03 24.51
C TYR A 278 43.34 -17.02 24.93
N LEU A 279 43.32 -18.22 24.35
CA LEU A 279 42.31 -19.22 24.63
C LEU A 279 42.58 -20.00 25.93
N ILE A 280 43.85 -20.28 26.23
CA ILE A 280 44.30 -21.07 27.39
C ILE A 280 44.46 -20.21 28.64
N GLU A 281 45.18 -19.08 28.54
CA GLU A 281 45.60 -18.28 29.70
C GLU A 281 44.63 -17.12 29.97
N ASP A 282 44.21 -16.38 28.94
CA ASP A 282 43.36 -15.19 29.13
C ASP A 282 41.88 -15.55 29.32
N LEU A 283 41.35 -16.47 28.51
CA LEU A 283 39.94 -16.90 28.58
C LEU A 283 39.73 -18.16 29.43
N MET A 284 40.76 -18.99 29.61
CA MET A 284 40.70 -20.25 30.36
C MET A 284 39.56 -21.18 29.92
N LEU A 285 39.29 -21.23 28.60
CA LEU A 285 38.18 -22.00 28.03
C LEU A 285 38.60 -23.37 27.50
N VAL A 286 39.89 -23.56 27.22
CA VAL A 286 40.50 -24.81 26.76
C VAL A 286 41.90 -24.96 27.38
N ASP A 287 42.39 -26.19 27.43
CA ASP A 287 43.73 -26.54 27.90
C ASP A 287 44.39 -27.58 26.97
N GLU A 288 45.58 -28.06 27.35
CA GLU A 288 46.34 -29.05 26.59
C GLU A 288 45.66 -30.42 26.50
N ASP A 289 44.75 -30.74 27.42
CA ASP A 289 44.02 -32.00 27.50
C ASP A 289 42.63 -31.93 26.81
N SER A 290 42.20 -30.73 26.42
CA SER A 290 40.91 -30.47 25.78
C SER A 290 40.79 -31.15 24.41
N SER A 291 39.59 -31.61 24.07
CA SER A 291 39.39 -32.32 22.81
C SER A 291 39.47 -31.37 21.61
N VAL A 292 39.74 -31.91 20.43
CA VAL A 292 39.69 -31.14 19.16
C VAL A 292 38.33 -30.44 19.00
N GLN A 293 37.25 -31.09 19.45
CA GLN A 293 35.91 -30.51 19.40
C GLN A 293 35.79 -29.28 20.30
N ASP A 294 36.31 -29.35 21.53
CA ASP A 294 36.29 -28.22 22.47
C ASP A 294 37.06 -27.03 21.90
N TRP A 295 38.24 -27.28 21.33
CA TRP A 295 39.02 -26.25 20.63
C TRP A 295 38.26 -25.60 19.47
N ILE A 296 37.57 -26.39 18.64
CA ILE A 296 36.75 -25.86 17.53
C ILE A 296 35.60 -25.01 18.06
N GLU A 297 34.86 -25.50 19.06
CA GLU A 297 33.72 -24.80 19.63
C GLU A 297 34.15 -23.48 20.28
N THR A 298 35.27 -23.47 21.02
CA THR A 298 35.82 -22.27 21.65
C THR A 298 36.30 -21.25 20.62
N ILE A 299 36.97 -21.66 19.53
CA ILE A 299 37.37 -20.73 18.47
C ILE A 299 36.14 -20.13 17.78
N ILE A 300 35.12 -20.95 17.52
CA ILE A 300 33.85 -20.49 16.94
C ILE A 300 33.18 -19.47 17.86
N ASP A 301 33.09 -19.76 19.16
CA ASP A 301 32.42 -18.88 20.13
C ASP A 301 33.21 -17.59 20.39
N ALA A 302 34.54 -17.63 20.31
CA ALA A 302 35.38 -16.44 20.36
C ALA A 302 35.27 -15.58 19.08
N SER A 303 34.85 -16.17 17.95
CA SER A 303 34.75 -15.50 16.65
C SER A 303 33.33 -15.09 16.28
N THR A 304 32.31 -15.52 17.02
CA THR A 304 30.89 -15.31 16.68
C THR A 304 30.07 -14.91 17.90
N ALA A 305 29.17 -13.95 17.74
CA ALA A 305 28.21 -13.61 18.79
C ALA A 305 27.18 -14.74 19.00
N SER A 306 26.68 -14.95 20.20
CA SER A 306 25.66 -15.98 20.49
C SER A 306 24.38 -15.81 19.66
N GLU A 307 24.03 -14.57 19.33
CA GLU A 307 22.88 -14.21 18.50
C GLU A 307 23.05 -14.61 17.03
N PHE A 308 24.30 -14.70 16.53
CA PHE A 308 24.62 -15.07 15.15
C PHE A 308 24.01 -16.43 14.79
N TRP A 309 24.25 -17.44 15.63
CA TRP A 309 23.76 -18.79 15.42
C TRP A 309 22.24 -18.85 15.49
N THR A 310 21.61 -18.05 16.36
CA THR A 310 20.15 -18.02 16.50
C THR A 310 19.47 -17.41 15.28
N LEU A 311 20.01 -16.29 14.76
CA LEU A 311 19.51 -15.60 13.56
C LEU A 311 19.69 -16.46 12.30
N LYS A 312 20.87 -17.05 12.11
CA LYS A 312 21.12 -17.93 10.95
C LYS A 312 20.36 -19.25 11.07
N GLN A 313 20.14 -19.75 12.29
CA GLN A 313 19.32 -20.94 12.51
C GLN A 313 17.87 -20.67 12.12
N SER A 314 17.26 -19.54 12.52
CA SER A 314 15.86 -19.23 12.19
C SER A 314 15.58 -19.19 10.69
N ASP A 315 16.56 -18.77 9.88
CA ASP A 315 16.46 -18.75 8.42
C ASP A 315 16.55 -20.16 7.80
N SER A 316 16.99 -21.15 8.56
CA SER A 316 17.29 -22.52 8.11
C SER A 316 16.38 -23.61 8.71
N VAL A 317 15.53 -23.28 9.69
CA VAL A 317 14.64 -24.28 10.30
C VAL A 317 13.58 -24.71 9.28
N SER A 318 13.65 -25.98 8.87
CA SER A 318 12.64 -26.59 8.03
C SER A 318 11.26 -26.56 8.69
N VAL A 319 10.22 -26.34 7.88
CA VAL A 319 8.81 -26.38 8.27
C VAL A 319 8.44 -27.69 8.99
N PHE A 320 9.12 -28.80 8.69
CA PHE A 320 8.85 -30.10 9.32
C PHE A 320 9.26 -30.16 10.79
N TYR A 321 10.21 -29.32 11.21
CA TYR A 321 10.73 -29.29 12.59
C TYR A 321 10.22 -28.09 13.41
N ASP A 322 9.42 -27.20 12.79
CA ASP A 322 8.78 -26.10 13.49
C ASP A 322 7.47 -26.54 14.21
N GLY A 323 7.45 -26.38 15.54
CA GLY A 323 6.22 -26.35 16.34
C GLY A 323 5.54 -27.70 16.65
N GLU A 324 6.19 -28.84 16.40
CA GLU A 324 5.62 -30.20 16.57
C GLU A 324 6.02 -30.92 17.87
N GLY A 325 6.93 -30.36 18.65
CA GLY A 325 7.51 -31.04 19.81
C GLY A 325 8.39 -32.23 19.41
N THR A 326 8.54 -33.20 20.31
CA THR A 326 9.46 -34.36 20.12
C THR A 326 8.79 -35.63 19.60
N LYS A 327 7.47 -35.61 19.34
CA LYS A 327 6.71 -36.77 18.87
C LYS A 327 5.51 -36.36 18.01
N ILE A 328 5.19 -37.19 17.02
CA ILE A 328 3.93 -37.14 16.28
C ILE A 328 2.91 -38.02 16.99
N ASN A 329 1.78 -37.44 17.38
CA ASN A 329 0.67 -38.08 18.08
C ASN A 329 -0.66 -37.74 17.40
N ASN A 330 -1.79 -38.14 17.99
CA ASN A 330 -3.11 -37.94 17.41
C ASN A 330 -3.48 -36.46 17.13
N SER A 331 -2.96 -35.50 17.90
CA SER A 331 -3.32 -34.08 17.73
C SER A 331 -2.56 -33.38 16.61
N ASN A 332 -1.42 -33.92 16.17
CA ASN A 332 -0.56 -33.29 15.16
C ASN A 332 -0.20 -34.17 13.95
N ASN A 333 -0.62 -35.44 13.92
CA ASN A 333 -0.38 -36.32 12.77
C ASN A 333 -0.96 -35.77 11.46
N ASP A 334 -2.13 -35.13 11.50
CA ASP A 334 -2.77 -34.55 10.32
C ASP A 334 -2.02 -33.30 9.85
N ARG A 335 -1.53 -32.47 10.78
CA ARG A 335 -0.69 -31.32 10.45
C ARG A 335 0.61 -31.74 9.75
N MET A 336 1.27 -32.78 10.25
CA MET A 336 2.44 -33.35 9.58
C MET A 336 2.10 -33.94 8.21
N SER A 337 0.96 -34.63 8.11
CA SER A 337 0.46 -35.15 6.83
C SER A 337 0.25 -34.02 5.81
N VAL A 338 -0.35 -32.91 6.22
CA VAL A 338 -0.56 -31.72 5.38
C VAL A 338 0.76 -31.09 4.95
N LYS A 339 1.77 -30.97 5.82
CA LYS A 339 3.11 -30.46 5.47
C LYS A 339 3.73 -31.27 4.31
N VAL A 340 3.68 -32.60 4.39
CA VAL A 340 4.22 -33.49 3.34
C VAL A 340 3.45 -33.32 2.03
N GLN A 341 2.11 -33.33 2.10
CA GLN A 341 1.26 -33.16 0.92
C GLN A 341 1.49 -31.80 0.26
N PHE A 342 1.67 -30.74 1.05
CA PHE A 342 1.88 -29.39 0.53
C PHE A 342 3.25 -29.23 -0.13
N LEU A 343 4.32 -29.82 0.42
CA LEU A 343 5.62 -29.84 -0.27
C LEU A 343 5.55 -30.59 -1.62
N LEU A 344 4.85 -31.72 -1.68
CA LEU A 344 4.63 -32.45 -2.93
C LEU A 344 3.84 -31.60 -3.94
N ALA A 345 2.87 -30.83 -3.47
CA ALA A 345 2.10 -29.91 -4.29
C ALA A 345 2.97 -28.75 -4.84
N GLU A 346 3.84 -28.17 -4.02
CA GLU A 346 4.81 -27.14 -4.43
C GLU A 346 5.82 -27.68 -5.46
N ALA A 347 6.34 -28.89 -5.26
CA ALA A 347 7.19 -29.55 -6.25
C ALA A 347 6.46 -29.76 -7.59
N ASN A 348 5.18 -30.15 -7.55
CA ASN A 348 4.36 -30.30 -8.76
C ASN A 348 4.12 -28.96 -9.47
N ILE A 349 3.77 -27.91 -8.73
CA ILE A 349 3.62 -26.54 -9.25
C ILE A 349 4.92 -26.07 -9.93
N TYR A 350 6.06 -26.25 -9.26
CA TYR A 350 7.36 -25.89 -9.80
C TYR A 350 7.64 -26.58 -11.14
N CYS A 351 7.39 -27.90 -11.20
CA CYS A 351 7.58 -28.69 -12.41
C CYS A 351 6.66 -28.22 -13.53
N LYS A 352 5.40 -27.88 -13.23
CA LYS A 352 4.44 -27.37 -14.21
C LYS A 352 4.82 -26.00 -14.77
N ILE A 353 5.13 -25.04 -13.89
CA ILE A 353 5.49 -23.67 -14.27
C ILE A 353 6.76 -23.65 -15.12
N ASN A 354 7.75 -24.48 -14.78
CA ASN A 354 9.00 -24.59 -15.54
C ASN A 354 8.93 -25.58 -16.71
N LYS A 355 7.72 -26.04 -17.08
CA LYS A 355 7.46 -26.93 -18.24
C LYS A 355 8.28 -28.23 -18.19
N LEU A 356 8.52 -28.75 -16.99
CA LEU A 356 9.23 -30.00 -16.74
C LEU A 356 8.27 -31.20 -16.73
N SER A 357 7.05 -31.02 -16.24
CA SER A 357 5.98 -32.04 -16.26
C SER A 357 4.59 -31.39 -16.29
N ASP A 358 3.64 -32.08 -16.91
CA ASP A 358 2.22 -31.74 -16.91
C ASP A 358 1.38 -32.69 -16.03
N ALA A 359 2.03 -33.64 -15.34
CA ALA A 359 1.37 -34.67 -14.55
C ALA A 359 0.78 -34.13 -13.22
N ASN A 360 -0.25 -34.80 -12.70
CA ASN A 360 -0.66 -34.64 -11.31
C ASN A 360 0.16 -35.57 -10.42
N PHE A 361 1.09 -35.03 -9.63
CA PHE A 361 1.92 -35.85 -8.73
C PHE A 361 1.08 -36.55 -7.66
N GLY A 362 -0.05 -35.96 -7.25
CA GLY A 362 -0.96 -36.58 -6.29
C GLY A 362 -1.50 -37.92 -6.75
N ASP A 363 -1.84 -38.07 -8.04
CA ASP A 363 -2.33 -39.34 -8.61
C ASP A 363 -1.27 -40.45 -8.55
N PHE A 364 0.01 -40.10 -8.58
CA PHE A 364 1.11 -41.04 -8.42
C PHE A 364 1.29 -41.42 -6.95
N PHE A 365 1.37 -40.43 -6.05
CA PHE A 365 1.61 -40.68 -4.62
C PHE A 365 0.41 -41.29 -3.89
N ASP A 366 -0.80 -41.24 -4.45
CA ASP A 366 -1.96 -41.95 -3.91
C ASP A 366 -1.96 -43.45 -4.19
N LYS A 367 -1.17 -43.91 -5.17
CA LYS A 367 -1.10 -45.31 -5.56
C LYS A 367 -0.15 -46.07 -4.65
N GLU A 368 -0.47 -47.33 -4.40
CA GLU A 368 0.49 -48.25 -3.79
C GLU A 368 1.53 -48.70 -4.83
N PRO A 369 2.80 -48.93 -4.43
CA PRO A 369 3.33 -48.85 -3.06
C PRO A 369 3.79 -47.45 -2.63
N HIS A 370 3.62 -46.43 -3.49
CA HIS A 370 4.18 -45.08 -3.28
C HIS A 370 3.64 -44.40 -2.02
N ALA A 371 2.33 -44.47 -1.79
CA ALA A 371 1.68 -43.90 -0.62
C ALA A 371 2.28 -44.41 0.71
N THR A 372 2.48 -45.72 0.83
CA THR A 372 3.10 -46.32 2.02
C THR A 372 4.60 -46.06 2.11
N ASN A 373 5.32 -46.15 0.99
CA ASN A 373 6.78 -45.99 0.99
C ASN A 373 7.19 -44.57 1.39
N ILE A 374 6.53 -43.54 0.84
CA ILE A 374 6.87 -42.16 1.20
C ILE A 374 6.53 -41.87 2.67
N ALA A 375 5.41 -42.38 3.18
CA ALA A 375 5.03 -42.22 4.58
C ALA A 375 6.04 -42.87 5.54
N LYS A 376 6.55 -44.05 5.20
CA LYS A 376 7.63 -44.71 5.96
C LYS A 376 8.92 -43.91 5.92
N ASN A 377 9.35 -43.49 4.73
CA ASN A 377 10.61 -42.75 4.57
C ASN A 377 10.58 -41.44 5.39
N VAL A 378 9.47 -40.70 5.36
CA VAL A 378 9.31 -39.48 6.16
C VAL A 378 9.32 -39.79 7.66
N LYS A 379 8.60 -40.84 8.11
CA LYS A 379 8.61 -41.26 9.53
C LYS A 379 10.03 -41.58 10.02
N GLU A 380 10.78 -42.35 9.23
CA GLU A 380 12.16 -42.71 9.55
C GLU A 380 13.09 -41.49 9.55
N GLY A 381 12.92 -40.58 8.59
CA GLY A 381 13.68 -39.33 8.52
C GLY A 381 13.45 -38.45 9.75
N LEU A 382 12.18 -38.25 10.14
CA LEU A 382 11.81 -37.50 11.33
C LEU A 382 12.41 -38.12 12.60
N GLY A 383 12.39 -39.46 12.71
CA GLY A 383 12.98 -40.17 13.83
C GLY A 383 14.51 -40.09 13.91
N LYS A 384 15.19 -39.69 12.82
CA LYS A 384 16.65 -39.53 12.74
C LYS A 384 17.10 -38.06 12.69
N GLY A 385 16.17 -37.10 12.67
CA GLY A 385 16.48 -35.68 12.49
C GLY A 385 17.06 -35.35 11.10
N ALA A 386 16.65 -36.09 10.06
CA ALA A 386 17.13 -35.91 8.69
C ALA A 386 16.36 -34.82 7.92
N ASP A 387 16.94 -34.30 6.85
CA ASP A 387 16.26 -33.38 5.93
C ASP A 387 15.09 -34.08 5.22
N ILE A 388 13.85 -33.67 5.54
CA ILE A 388 12.62 -34.30 5.04
C ILE A 388 12.35 -33.91 3.59
N GLU A 389 12.67 -32.67 3.23
CA GLU A 389 12.60 -32.16 1.87
C GLU A 389 13.46 -33.02 0.95
N ALA A 390 14.71 -33.28 1.33
CA ALA A 390 15.62 -34.14 0.58
C ALA A 390 15.11 -35.58 0.42
N ILE A 391 14.49 -36.16 1.45
CA ILE A 391 13.87 -37.50 1.37
C ILE A 391 12.78 -37.53 0.30
N ILE A 392 11.94 -36.50 0.26
CA ILE A 392 10.84 -36.40 -0.71
C ILE A 392 11.40 -36.18 -2.12
N PHE A 393 12.39 -35.30 -2.30
CA PHE A 393 13.02 -35.07 -3.60
C PHE A 393 13.76 -36.31 -4.13
N ASN A 394 14.43 -37.07 -3.27
CA ASN A 394 15.06 -38.33 -3.67
C ASN A 394 14.02 -39.32 -4.19
N TYR A 395 12.87 -39.44 -3.52
CA TYR A 395 11.79 -40.31 -3.99
C TYR A 395 11.18 -39.85 -5.32
N ILE A 396 11.02 -38.53 -5.51
CA ILE A 396 10.61 -37.94 -6.81
C ILE A 396 11.64 -38.29 -7.89
N ASN A 397 12.93 -38.14 -7.59
CA ASN A 397 14.02 -38.39 -8.53
C ASN A 397 14.14 -39.86 -8.91
N GLU A 398 13.96 -40.79 -7.97
CA GLU A 398 13.94 -42.23 -8.25
C GLU A 398 12.78 -42.61 -9.20
N ASN A 399 11.70 -41.84 -9.19
CA ASN A 399 10.49 -42.10 -9.99
C ASN A 399 10.23 -41.04 -11.07
N HIS A 400 11.24 -40.25 -11.44
CA HIS A 400 11.05 -39.03 -12.22
C HIS A 400 10.33 -39.26 -13.56
N LEU A 401 10.63 -40.36 -14.26
CA LEU A 401 9.98 -40.71 -15.53
C LEU A 401 8.47 -40.96 -15.36
N GLN A 402 8.05 -41.60 -14.26
CA GLN A 402 6.63 -41.86 -13.98
C GLN A 402 5.87 -40.59 -13.60
N LEU A 403 6.60 -39.60 -13.07
CA LEU A 403 6.10 -38.26 -12.80
C LEU A 403 6.15 -37.34 -14.03
N GLY A 404 6.49 -37.86 -15.21
CA GLY A 404 6.54 -37.10 -16.47
C GLY A 404 7.77 -36.21 -16.63
N LEU A 405 8.76 -36.33 -15.75
CA LEU A 405 10.00 -35.56 -15.81
C LEU A 405 11.03 -36.27 -16.70
N LYS A 406 11.60 -35.54 -17.66
CA LYS A 406 12.66 -36.07 -18.54
C LYS A 406 13.98 -36.35 -17.82
N ALA A 407 14.25 -35.62 -16.74
CA ALA A 407 15.43 -35.77 -15.91
C ALA A 407 15.06 -35.55 -14.43
N PRO A 408 15.85 -36.08 -13.48
CA PRO A 408 15.72 -35.78 -12.07
C PRO A 408 15.83 -34.28 -11.77
N LEU A 409 15.20 -33.82 -10.69
CA LEU A 409 15.35 -32.48 -10.15
C LEU A 409 16.76 -32.28 -9.63
N THR A 410 17.42 -31.23 -10.12
CA THR A 410 18.77 -30.83 -9.71
C THR A 410 18.78 -30.18 -8.32
N GLY A 411 19.94 -30.15 -7.66
CA GLY A 411 20.09 -29.48 -6.35
C GLY A 411 19.59 -28.02 -6.32
N PRO A 412 19.90 -27.17 -7.32
CA PRO A 412 19.34 -25.81 -7.39
C PRO A 412 17.81 -25.78 -7.48
N GLN A 413 17.21 -26.67 -8.27
CA GLN A 413 15.74 -26.76 -8.39
C GLN A 413 15.10 -27.19 -7.07
N GLN A 414 15.69 -28.17 -6.38
CA GLN A 414 15.24 -28.62 -5.06
C GLN A 414 15.29 -27.48 -4.03
N LYS A 415 16.39 -26.72 -3.99
CA LYS A 415 16.51 -25.54 -3.11
C LYS A 415 15.46 -24.48 -3.40
N GLU A 416 15.17 -24.24 -4.68
CA GLU A 416 14.13 -23.30 -5.08
C GLU A 416 12.74 -23.78 -4.61
N ILE A 417 12.40 -25.05 -4.82
CA ILE A 417 11.15 -25.64 -4.32
C ILE A 417 11.05 -25.53 -2.79
N THR A 418 12.10 -25.87 -2.05
CA THR A 418 12.12 -25.75 -0.59
C THR A 418 11.90 -24.31 -0.13
N LYS A 419 12.53 -23.33 -0.78
CA LYS A 419 12.31 -21.91 -0.46
C LYS A 419 10.85 -21.53 -0.66
N GLN A 420 10.26 -21.90 -1.80
CA GLN A 420 8.87 -21.60 -2.13
C GLN A 420 7.90 -22.25 -1.14
N PHE A 421 8.12 -23.52 -0.82
CA PHE A 421 7.36 -24.25 0.19
C PHE A 421 7.43 -23.59 1.56
N THR A 422 8.63 -23.20 2.01
CA THR A 422 8.82 -22.54 3.30
C THR A 422 8.09 -21.20 3.36
N GLU A 423 8.22 -20.35 2.34
CA GLU A 423 7.55 -19.05 2.25
C GLU A 423 6.02 -19.22 2.22
N ASN A 424 5.50 -20.06 1.33
CA ASN A 424 4.07 -20.27 1.17
C ASN A 424 3.46 -20.93 2.41
N TYR A 425 4.05 -22.01 2.93
CA TYR A 425 3.51 -22.69 4.11
C TYR A 425 3.50 -21.77 5.33
N ASN A 426 4.56 -20.97 5.55
CA ASN A 426 4.57 -20.01 6.67
C ASN A 426 3.50 -18.92 6.52
N THR A 427 3.10 -18.61 5.30
CA THR A 427 2.00 -17.68 5.03
C THR A 427 0.65 -18.30 5.40
N ILE A 428 0.44 -19.60 5.14
CA ILE A 428 -0.85 -20.29 5.35
C ILE A 428 -0.92 -21.18 6.60
N LYS A 429 0.13 -21.27 7.41
CA LYS A 429 0.19 -22.22 8.56
C LYS A 429 -0.92 -22.05 9.59
N ASP A 430 -1.52 -20.85 9.63
CA ASP A 430 -2.63 -20.51 10.52
C ASP A 430 -4.00 -20.52 9.82
N SER A 431 -4.07 -20.94 8.55
CA SER A 431 -5.31 -21.06 7.79
C SER A 431 -6.34 -21.95 8.52
N PRO A 432 -7.64 -21.58 8.54
CA PRO A 432 -8.67 -22.40 9.18
C PRO A 432 -8.84 -23.74 8.47
N HIS A 433 -8.68 -23.77 7.14
CA HIS A 433 -8.84 -24.93 6.26
C HIS A 433 -7.59 -25.16 5.42
N PHE A 434 -7.22 -26.43 5.23
CA PHE A 434 -6.09 -26.86 4.39
C PHE A 434 -6.53 -27.69 3.18
N ASP A 435 -7.83 -27.65 2.85
CA ASP A 435 -8.43 -28.45 1.79
C ASP A 435 -7.95 -28.08 0.39
N GLU A 436 -7.73 -26.78 0.15
CA GLU A 436 -7.23 -26.26 -1.12
C GLU A 436 -6.50 -24.93 -0.94
N PHE A 437 -5.59 -24.65 -1.85
CA PHE A 437 -4.93 -23.35 -1.99
C PHE A 437 -4.76 -23.03 -3.48
N PHE A 438 -4.69 -21.74 -3.81
CA PHE A 438 -4.32 -21.28 -5.15
C PHE A 438 -2.96 -20.60 -5.07
N VAL A 439 -2.02 -21.05 -5.88
CA VAL A 439 -0.64 -20.54 -5.89
C VAL A 439 -0.34 -19.93 -7.25
N ALA A 440 0.14 -18.70 -7.29
CA ALA A 440 0.52 -17.97 -8.50
C ALA A 440 1.99 -17.54 -8.43
N ASP A 441 2.72 -17.69 -9.53
CA ASP A 441 4.08 -17.17 -9.71
C ASP A 441 4.04 -15.99 -10.70
N THR A 442 3.89 -14.79 -10.15
CA THR A 442 3.78 -13.54 -10.93
C THR A 442 5.14 -12.99 -11.37
N SER A 443 6.24 -13.68 -11.04
CA SER A 443 7.54 -13.46 -11.69
C SER A 443 7.57 -14.05 -13.11
N LYS A 444 6.66 -14.98 -13.41
CA LYS A 444 6.51 -15.62 -14.72
C LYS A 444 5.35 -15.01 -15.48
N LYS A 445 5.50 -14.96 -16.81
CA LYS A 445 4.44 -14.53 -17.73
C LYS A 445 3.25 -15.50 -17.73
N GLY A 446 2.05 -14.93 -17.74
CA GLY A 446 0.80 -15.66 -17.86
C GLY A 446 -0.42 -14.78 -17.60
N ALA A 447 -1.57 -15.40 -17.36
CA ALA A 447 -2.84 -14.69 -17.17
C ALA A 447 -3.02 -14.08 -15.78
N LEU A 448 -2.27 -14.56 -14.78
CA LEU A 448 -2.39 -14.15 -13.39
C LEU A 448 -1.42 -13.00 -13.07
N PHE A 449 -1.91 -12.05 -12.29
CA PHE A 449 -1.17 -10.88 -11.83
C PHE A 449 -1.24 -10.79 -10.30
N ASN A 450 -0.24 -10.16 -9.69
CA ASN A 450 -0.35 -9.67 -8.33
C ASN A 450 -0.53 -8.16 -8.40
N HIS A 451 -1.59 -7.64 -7.78
CA HIS A 451 -1.82 -6.22 -7.64
C HIS A 451 -2.47 -5.94 -6.29
N GLN A 452 -1.86 -5.04 -5.49
CA GLN A 452 -2.38 -4.67 -4.17
C GLN A 452 -2.64 -5.89 -3.26
N ASN A 453 -1.71 -6.84 -3.23
CA ASN A 453 -1.79 -8.10 -2.47
C ASN A 453 -3.03 -8.95 -2.80
N ARG A 454 -3.38 -9.00 -4.09
CA ARG A 454 -4.45 -9.85 -4.61
C ARG A 454 -3.95 -10.60 -5.83
N ILE A 455 -4.10 -11.92 -5.83
CA ILE A 455 -3.96 -12.73 -7.03
C ILE A 455 -5.14 -12.43 -7.92
N SER A 456 -4.87 -11.97 -9.13
CA SER A 456 -5.86 -11.31 -9.97
C SER A 456 -5.73 -11.69 -11.45
N LEU A 457 -6.77 -11.38 -12.21
CA LEU A 457 -6.86 -11.52 -13.66
C LEU A 457 -7.08 -10.14 -14.30
N SER A 458 -6.85 -10.05 -15.62
CA SER A 458 -7.33 -8.88 -16.38
C SER A 458 -8.86 -8.89 -16.45
N PHE A 459 -9.51 -7.77 -16.10
CA PHE A 459 -10.95 -7.63 -16.29
C PHE A 459 -11.35 -7.76 -17.76
N LEU A 460 -10.51 -7.29 -18.69
CA LEU A 460 -10.83 -7.34 -20.12
C LEU A 460 -10.72 -8.76 -20.68
N ASP A 461 -9.78 -9.58 -20.21
CA ASP A 461 -9.74 -11.01 -20.53
C ASP A 461 -11.03 -11.71 -20.09
N PHE A 462 -11.47 -11.45 -18.86
CA PHE A 462 -12.74 -11.96 -18.34
C PHE A 462 -13.94 -11.43 -19.13
N PHE A 463 -14.01 -10.13 -19.41
CA PHE A 463 -15.11 -9.51 -20.14
C PHE A 463 -15.23 -10.08 -21.54
N LYS A 464 -14.12 -10.21 -22.29
CA LYS A 464 -14.11 -10.79 -23.63
C LYS A 464 -14.61 -12.24 -23.62
N LEU A 465 -14.20 -13.02 -22.62
CA LEU A 465 -14.63 -14.41 -22.50
C LEU A 465 -16.10 -14.57 -22.05
N GLN A 466 -16.58 -13.69 -21.16
CA GLN A 466 -17.96 -13.68 -20.67
C GLN A 466 -18.96 -13.19 -21.74
N THR A 467 -18.53 -12.26 -22.60
CA THR A 467 -19.35 -11.75 -23.71
C THR A 467 -19.24 -12.57 -24.99
N ASP A 468 -18.40 -13.62 -25.00
CA ASP A 468 -17.98 -14.36 -26.19
C ASP A 468 -17.47 -13.41 -27.32
N GLY A 469 -16.82 -12.31 -26.95
CA GLY A 469 -16.31 -11.28 -27.88
C GLY A 469 -17.40 -10.50 -28.62
N LYS A 470 -18.67 -10.58 -28.20
CA LYS A 470 -19.79 -9.92 -28.90
C LYS A 470 -19.88 -8.42 -28.65
N HIS A 471 -19.25 -7.92 -27.58
CA HIS A 471 -19.22 -6.50 -27.26
C HIS A 471 -17.82 -5.93 -27.57
N PRO A 472 -17.71 -4.86 -28.40
CA PRO A 472 -16.43 -4.23 -28.68
C PRO A 472 -15.85 -3.56 -27.42
N LEU A 473 -14.52 -3.50 -27.28
CA LEU A 473 -13.88 -2.84 -26.14
C LEU A 473 -13.66 -1.33 -26.35
N GLY A 474 -13.91 -0.84 -27.58
CA GLY A 474 -13.80 0.58 -27.91
C GLY A 474 -12.35 1.07 -27.79
N VAL A 475 -12.14 2.12 -26.99
CA VAL A 475 -10.79 2.67 -26.72
C VAL A 475 -9.88 1.69 -25.98
N LEU A 476 -10.41 0.59 -25.44
CA LEU A 476 -9.69 -0.39 -24.62
C LEU A 476 -9.20 -1.62 -25.39
N GLU A 477 -9.36 -1.66 -26.73
CA GLU A 477 -9.12 -2.87 -27.54
C GLU A 477 -7.69 -3.44 -27.42
N ASP A 478 -6.69 -2.56 -27.29
CA ASP A 478 -5.27 -2.95 -27.22
C ASP A 478 -4.73 -3.04 -25.78
N HIS A 479 -5.55 -2.76 -24.76
CA HIS A 479 -5.12 -2.70 -23.36
C HIS A 479 -4.70 -4.07 -22.82
N THR A 480 -5.43 -5.12 -23.18
CA THR A 480 -5.08 -6.49 -22.77
C THR A 480 -3.70 -6.87 -23.28
N GLN A 481 -3.43 -6.59 -24.55
CA GLN A 481 -2.11 -6.85 -25.15
C GLN A 481 -1.02 -5.99 -24.47
N ALA A 482 -1.30 -4.72 -24.20
CA ALA A 482 -0.36 -3.83 -23.51
C ALA A 482 0.00 -4.35 -22.11
N LEU A 483 -0.98 -4.81 -21.32
CA LEU A 483 -0.75 -5.38 -19.99
C LEU A 483 0.14 -6.63 -20.06
N HIS A 484 -0.17 -7.55 -20.97
CA HIS A 484 0.62 -8.78 -21.15
C HIS A 484 2.04 -8.50 -21.68
N ASN A 485 2.22 -7.43 -22.46
CA ASN A 485 3.51 -6.98 -22.96
C ASN A 485 4.37 -6.24 -21.91
N GLY A 486 3.83 -5.86 -20.75
CA GLY A 486 4.58 -5.19 -19.69
C GLY A 486 5.76 -6.01 -19.16
N ASN A 487 6.63 -5.47 -18.31
CA ASN A 487 7.83 -6.20 -17.89
C ASN A 487 7.59 -7.28 -16.83
N SER A 488 6.51 -7.17 -16.06
CA SER A 488 6.24 -8.02 -14.88
C SER A 488 4.74 -8.28 -14.74
N ASN A 489 4.38 -9.45 -14.20
CA ASN A 489 3.01 -9.73 -13.77
C ASN A 489 2.79 -9.37 -12.28
N ASN A 490 3.85 -8.98 -11.56
CA ASN A 490 3.76 -8.32 -10.26
C ASN A 490 3.66 -6.80 -10.50
N LEU A 491 2.43 -6.28 -10.38
CA LEU A 491 2.08 -4.89 -10.70
C LEU A 491 2.29 -4.01 -9.47
N SER A 492 2.75 -2.78 -9.70
CA SER A 492 2.92 -1.78 -8.64
C SER A 492 1.59 -1.52 -7.94
N HIS A 493 1.61 -1.47 -6.60
CA HIS A 493 0.44 -1.14 -5.80
C HIS A 493 -0.02 0.33 -5.93
N LYS A 494 0.81 1.20 -6.52
CA LYS A 494 0.55 2.63 -6.80
C LYS A 494 0.82 2.97 -8.26
N ASN A 495 0.23 4.06 -8.72
CA ASN A 495 0.33 4.57 -10.08
C ASN A 495 1.13 5.89 -10.12
N ASP A 496 1.95 6.07 -11.15
CA ASP A 496 2.51 7.39 -11.45
C ASP A 496 1.44 8.25 -12.11
N VAL A 497 0.96 9.24 -11.37
CA VAL A 497 -0.05 10.18 -11.85
C VAL A 497 0.54 11.47 -12.45
N GLY A 498 1.87 11.58 -12.52
CA GLY A 498 2.58 12.69 -13.16
C GLY A 498 2.95 13.86 -12.24
N GLN A 499 2.73 13.74 -10.92
CA GLN A 499 3.01 14.80 -9.96
C GLN A 499 4.52 15.03 -9.75
N ASP A 500 5.36 14.01 -9.90
CA ASP A 500 6.82 14.11 -9.72
C ASP A 500 7.47 15.08 -10.71
N LYS A 501 6.93 15.20 -11.93
CA LYS A 501 7.41 16.18 -12.93
C LYS A 501 7.24 17.63 -12.46
N LEU A 502 6.17 17.93 -11.72
CA LEU A 502 5.92 19.27 -11.17
C LEU A 502 6.91 19.59 -10.04
N VAL A 503 7.28 18.59 -9.23
CA VAL A 503 8.31 18.73 -8.20
C VAL A 503 9.66 19.00 -8.85
N GLN A 504 10.04 18.19 -9.84
CA GLN A 504 11.30 18.35 -10.57
C GLN A 504 11.40 19.72 -11.24
N PHE A 505 10.32 20.19 -11.87
CA PHE A 505 10.25 21.52 -12.46
C PHE A 505 10.55 22.62 -11.43
N LYS A 506 9.87 22.58 -10.28
CA LYS A 506 10.11 23.54 -9.21
C LYS A 506 11.55 23.49 -8.70
N THR A 507 12.07 22.29 -8.43
CA THR A 507 13.44 22.12 -7.92
C THR A 507 14.46 22.71 -8.87
N GLU A 508 14.29 22.50 -10.17
CA GLU A 508 15.20 23.03 -11.18
C GLU A 508 15.12 24.57 -11.30
N VAL A 509 13.90 25.14 -11.27
CA VAL A 509 13.72 26.60 -11.24
C VAL A 509 14.41 27.20 -10.02
N VAL A 510 14.18 26.66 -8.82
CA VAL A 510 14.80 27.15 -7.58
C VAL A 510 16.32 27.05 -7.65
N ARG A 511 16.86 25.93 -8.16
CA ARG A 511 18.31 25.72 -8.32
C ARG A 511 18.93 26.77 -9.26
N LEU A 512 18.34 27.00 -10.43
CA LEU A 512 18.86 27.95 -11.41
C LEU A 512 18.77 29.41 -10.93
N LEU A 513 17.75 29.74 -10.16
CA LEU A 513 17.63 31.05 -9.50
C LEU A 513 18.73 31.22 -8.42
N ALA A 514 18.95 30.21 -7.58
CA ALA A 514 19.97 30.24 -6.53
C ALA A 514 21.40 30.30 -7.08
N GLU A 515 21.67 29.63 -8.21
CA GLU A 515 22.97 29.68 -8.91
C GLU A 515 23.17 30.94 -9.75
N ASN A 516 22.20 31.86 -9.79
CA ASN A 516 22.22 33.08 -10.59
C ASN A 516 22.49 32.82 -12.09
N LYS A 517 21.71 31.90 -12.69
CA LYS A 517 21.85 31.45 -14.08
C LYS A 517 20.64 31.85 -14.95
N PRO A 518 20.47 33.15 -15.28
CA PRO A 518 19.28 33.63 -16.00
C PRO A 518 19.14 33.07 -17.41
N LYS A 519 20.26 32.84 -18.11
CA LYS A 519 20.25 32.29 -19.47
C LYS A 519 19.77 30.83 -19.47
N GLU A 520 20.37 30.00 -18.63
CA GLU A 520 20.00 28.59 -18.48
C GLU A 520 18.56 28.43 -17.99
N LEU A 521 18.08 29.33 -17.12
CA LEU A 521 16.67 29.36 -16.71
C LEU A 521 15.73 29.60 -17.90
N ILE A 522 16.01 30.58 -18.76
CA ILE A 522 15.19 30.85 -19.94
C ILE A 522 15.25 29.69 -20.94
N GLU A 523 16.43 29.10 -21.16
CA GLU A 523 16.59 27.90 -21.98
C GLU A 523 15.74 26.75 -21.41
N TYR A 524 15.80 26.51 -20.10
CA TYR A 524 14.99 25.49 -19.42
C TYR A 524 13.49 25.74 -19.56
N LEU A 525 13.01 26.96 -19.27
CA LEU A 525 11.59 27.30 -19.31
C LEU A 525 10.98 27.19 -20.72
N THR A 526 11.76 27.56 -21.75
CA THR A 526 11.31 27.54 -23.15
C THR A 526 11.54 26.20 -23.85
N GLN A 527 12.30 25.29 -23.23
CA GLN A 527 12.52 23.94 -23.75
C GLN A 527 11.23 23.13 -23.75
N GLN A 528 10.95 22.46 -24.87
CA GLN A 528 9.93 21.42 -24.98
C GLN A 528 10.60 20.05 -24.90
N GLN A 529 10.23 19.25 -23.90
CA GLN A 529 10.80 17.91 -23.71
C GLN A 529 10.30 16.93 -24.79
N PRO A 530 11.10 15.91 -25.16
CA PRO A 530 10.63 14.84 -26.03
C PRO A 530 9.34 14.20 -25.52
N GLY A 531 8.32 14.12 -26.37
CA GLY A 531 7.00 13.58 -26.03
C GLY A 531 6.04 14.55 -25.33
N SER A 532 6.49 15.74 -24.94
CA SER A 532 5.65 16.80 -24.39
C SER A 532 4.97 17.61 -25.51
N GLN A 533 3.75 18.09 -25.27
CA GLN A 533 3.05 19.02 -26.17
C GLN A 533 3.31 20.50 -25.85
N ALA A 534 3.98 20.79 -24.73
CA ALA A 534 4.19 22.14 -24.25
C ALA A 534 5.62 22.36 -23.74
N PRO A 535 6.12 23.61 -23.77
CA PRO A 535 7.36 23.98 -23.11
C PRO A 535 7.25 23.85 -21.58
N ASN A 536 8.38 23.74 -20.89
CA ASN A 536 8.44 23.54 -19.44
C ASN A 536 7.69 24.62 -18.64
N TYR A 537 7.62 25.88 -19.12
CA TYR A 537 6.86 26.94 -18.44
C TYR A 537 5.35 26.67 -18.33
N SER A 538 4.82 25.68 -19.06
CA SER A 538 3.45 25.17 -18.85
C SER A 538 3.20 24.66 -17.42
N MET A 539 4.27 24.30 -16.68
CA MET A 539 4.20 23.82 -15.30
C MET A 539 4.32 24.93 -14.26
N LEU A 540 4.39 26.20 -14.67
CA LEU A 540 4.39 27.32 -13.73
C LEU A 540 3.16 27.27 -12.82
N THR A 541 3.41 27.42 -11.53
CA THR A 541 2.42 27.70 -10.48
C THR A 541 2.66 29.10 -9.94
N LEU A 542 1.74 29.62 -9.13
CA LEU A 542 1.94 30.91 -8.45
C LEU A 542 3.26 30.96 -7.68
N GLU A 543 3.63 29.88 -7.00
CA GLU A 543 4.90 29.77 -6.27
C GLU A 543 6.11 29.99 -7.19
N THR A 544 6.26 29.20 -8.26
CA THR A 544 7.39 29.34 -9.18
C THR A 544 7.34 30.64 -10.00
N GLN A 545 6.13 31.13 -10.30
CA GLN A 545 5.92 32.40 -10.99
C GLN A 545 6.48 33.55 -10.15
N ASN A 546 6.14 33.59 -8.87
CA ASN A 546 6.61 34.61 -7.94
C ASN A 546 8.12 34.51 -7.70
N TYR A 547 8.67 33.29 -7.55
CA TYR A 547 10.12 33.09 -7.39
C TYR A 547 10.93 33.65 -8.55
N ILE A 548 10.40 33.59 -9.77
CA ILE A 548 11.07 34.15 -10.96
C ILE A 548 10.83 35.67 -11.02
N ALA A 549 9.57 36.10 -10.91
CA ALA A 549 9.19 37.50 -11.09
C ALA A 549 9.82 38.42 -10.05
N TYR A 550 9.81 38.02 -8.78
CA TYR A 550 10.35 38.82 -7.68
C TYR A 550 11.83 38.56 -7.39
N ASN A 551 12.49 37.72 -8.19
CA ASN A 551 13.91 37.47 -8.01
C ASN A 551 14.74 38.74 -8.16
N ARG A 552 15.84 38.84 -7.41
CA ARG A 552 16.81 39.93 -7.53
C ARG A 552 17.33 40.09 -8.96
N ASN A 553 17.43 38.99 -9.71
CA ASN A 553 17.91 38.93 -11.10
C ASN A 553 16.79 39.05 -12.16
N GLY A 554 15.55 39.40 -11.78
CA GLY A 554 14.40 39.46 -12.71
C GLY A 554 14.64 40.29 -13.98
N ALA A 555 15.36 41.42 -13.86
CA ALA A 555 15.71 42.25 -15.03
C ALA A 555 16.64 41.52 -16.02
N ALA A 556 17.60 40.75 -15.53
CA ALA A 556 18.48 39.94 -16.37
C ALA A 556 17.72 38.78 -17.03
N ILE A 557 16.79 38.16 -16.30
CA ILE A 557 15.91 37.09 -16.82
C ILE A 557 15.07 37.60 -18.00
N LEU A 558 14.45 38.78 -17.86
CA LEU A 558 13.66 39.39 -18.94
C LEU A 558 14.53 39.77 -20.16
N GLN A 559 15.74 40.31 -19.95
CA GLN A 559 16.68 40.61 -21.03
C GLN A 559 17.13 39.35 -21.79
N GLU A 560 17.41 38.26 -21.07
CA GLU A 560 17.76 36.99 -21.71
C GLU A 560 16.57 36.37 -22.46
N LEU A 561 15.34 36.56 -21.98
CA LEU A 561 14.13 36.17 -22.71
C LEU A 561 14.00 36.93 -24.04
N GLU A 562 14.22 38.24 -24.03
CA GLU A 562 14.23 39.08 -25.24
C GLU A 562 15.28 38.60 -26.25
N ARG A 563 16.50 38.26 -25.77
CA ARG A 563 17.63 37.78 -26.58
C ARG A 563 17.52 36.32 -27.04
N SER A 564 16.67 35.51 -26.40
CA SER A 564 16.55 34.08 -26.70
C SER A 564 16.08 33.80 -28.13
N ASN A 565 16.28 32.57 -28.62
CA ASN A 565 15.74 32.13 -29.92
C ASN A 565 14.31 31.58 -29.83
N ALA A 566 13.62 31.76 -28.70
CA ALA A 566 12.26 31.27 -28.51
C ALA A 566 11.26 31.94 -29.48
N ASN A 567 10.17 31.23 -29.80
CA ASN A 567 9.10 31.75 -30.64
C ASN A 567 8.55 33.09 -30.06
N PRO A 568 8.28 34.13 -30.88
CA PRO A 568 7.76 35.41 -30.41
C PRO A 568 6.52 35.30 -29.51
N LYS A 569 5.62 34.35 -29.80
CA LYS A 569 4.44 34.09 -28.98
C LYS A 569 4.81 33.55 -27.60
N ILE A 570 5.77 32.62 -27.53
CA ILE A 570 6.31 32.10 -26.26
C ILE A 570 6.99 33.22 -25.47
N LYS A 571 7.78 34.08 -26.13
CA LYS A 571 8.42 35.23 -25.47
C LYS A 571 7.39 36.16 -24.85
N GLN A 572 6.32 36.48 -25.58
CA GLN A 572 5.25 37.34 -25.08
C GLN A 572 4.51 36.68 -23.91
N GLU A 573 4.09 35.43 -24.06
CA GLU A 573 3.36 34.70 -23.01
C GLU A 573 4.21 34.55 -21.74
N LEU A 574 5.44 34.04 -21.87
CA LEU A 574 6.33 33.85 -20.73
C LEU A 574 6.71 35.18 -20.10
N GLY A 575 6.98 36.21 -20.91
CA GLY A 575 7.27 37.57 -20.45
C GLY A 575 6.13 38.15 -19.61
N ASN A 576 4.87 37.94 -20.04
CA ASN A 576 3.70 38.33 -19.26
C ASN A 576 3.59 37.54 -17.95
N LEU A 577 3.91 36.25 -17.95
CA LEU A 577 3.82 35.41 -16.75
C LEU A 577 4.89 35.74 -15.72
N ILE A 578 6.10 36.14 -16.12
CA ILE A 578 7.22 36.34 -15.18
C ILE A 578 7.61 37.81 -14.99
N SER A 579 6.94 38.75 -15.66
CA SER A 579 7.17 40.19 -15.44
C SER A 579 6.50 40.66 -14.14
N PRO A 580 7.24 41.32 -13.23
CA PRO A 580 6.68 41.87 -11.99
C PRO A 580 5.46 42.77 -12.19
N THR A 581 5.40 43.50 -13.32
CA THR A 581 4.28 44.39 -13.62
C THR A 581 3.02 43.60 -13.95
N HIS A 582 3.13 42.48 -14.66
CA HIS A 582 2.01 41.66 -15.12
C HIS A 582 1.53 40.62 -14.11
N VAL A 583 2.42 40.07 -13.28
CA VAL A 583 2.07 39.15 -12.18
C VAL A 583 1.06 39.81 -11.22
N ASN A 584 1.13 41.13 -11.06
CA ASN A 584 0.22 41.90 -10.21
C ASN A 584 -1.13 42.26 -10.89
N HIS A 585 -1.36 41.83 -12.14
CA HIS A 585 -2.64 41.94 -12.85
C HIS A 585 -3.43 40.63 -12.85
N GLU A 586 -2.79 39.50 -13.19
CA GLU A 586 -3.39 38.17 -13.24
C GLU A 586 -2.40 37.12 -12.72
N ASN A 587 -2.80 36.38 -11.69
CA ASN A 587 -1.95 35.41 -11.01
C ASN A 587 -2.39 33.99 -11.33
N LEU A 588 -1.41 33.10 -11.59
CA LEU A 588 -1.66 31.67 -11.53
C LEU A 588 -2.13 31.29 -10.12
N MET A 589 -2.69 30.10 -9.97
CA MET A 589 -3.04 29.58 -8.65
C MET A 589 -1.91 28.74 -8.09
N ASN A 590 -1.77 28.75 -6.76
CA ASN A 590 -0.95 27.75 -6.07
C ASN A 590 -1.50 26.35 -6.35
N LEU A 591 -0.61 25.37 -6.43
CA LEU A 591 -0.97 23.99 -6.71
C LEU A 591 -0.51 23.10 -5.55
N THR A 592 -1.39 22.23 -5.09
CA THR A 592 -1.14 21.27 -4.01
C THR A 592 -1.79 19.93 -4.33
N TRP A 593 -1.24 18.86 -3.77
CA TRP A 593 -1.78 17.51 -3.88
C TRP A 593 -1.43 16.68 -2.64
N SER A 594 -1.93 15.46 -2.57
CA SER A 594 -1.63 14.56 -1.45
C SER A 594 -0.39 13.72 -1.74
N LYS A 595 0.69 13.95 -0.98
CA LYS A 595 1.91 13.11 -0.99
C LYS A 595 1.74 11.72 -0.38
N VAL A 596 0.57 11.44 0.18
CA VAL A 596 0.28 10.18 0.89
C VAL A 596 -0.85 9.41 0.23
N SER A 597 -1.31 9.85 -0.95
CA SER A 597 -2.36 9.19 -1.72
C SER A 597 -1.94 7.81 -2.27
N SER A 598 -0.66 7.46 -2.20
CA SER A 598 -0.14 6.12 -2.48
C SER A 598 -0.31 5.13 -1.32
N LYS A 599 -0.53 5.59 -0.09
CA LYS A 599 -0.75 4.71 1.07
C LYS A 599 -2.15 4.11 1.04
N PRO A 600 -2.35 2.90 1.60
CA PRO A 600 -3.69 2.37 1.84
C PRO A 600 -4.47 3.31 2.78
N LEU A 601 -5.77 3.42 2.57
CA LEU A 601 -6.64 4.21 3.44
C LEU A 601 -6.94 3.43 4.74
N PHE A 602 -6.66 4.04 5.89
CA PHE A 602 -6.87 3.46 7.21
C PHE A 602 -8.32 3.00 7.40
N GLU A 603 -9.28 3.83 7.01
CA GLU A 603 -10.70 3.51 7.06
C GLU A 603 -11.09 2.32 6.18
N VAL A 604 -10.35 2.05 5.11
CA VAL A 604 -10.59 0.89 4.26
C VAL A 604 -10.05 -0.36 4.95
N GLU A 605 -8.80 -0.34 5.40
CA GLU A 605 -8.13 -1.50 6.01
C GLU A 605 -8.75 -1.91 7.36
N LEU A 606 -9.03 -0.94 8.24
CA LEU A 606 -9.66 -1.21 9.54
C LEU A 606 -11.03 -1.88 9.38
N ASN A 607 -11.74 -1.44 8.36
CA ASN A 607 -13.06 -1.91 8.01
C ASN A 607 -13.03 -3.32 7.40
N GLN A 608 -11.93 -3.72 6.74
CA GLN A 608 -11.70 -5.11 6.32
C GLN A 608 -11.56 -6.04 7.54
N ILE A 609 -10.82 -5.62 8.56
CA ILE A 609 -10.63 -6.41 9.79
C ILE A 609 -11.97 -6.56 10.52
N ALA A 610 -12.69 -5.44 10.75
CA ALA A 610 -14.00 -5.45 11.40
C ALA A 610 -15.03 -6.33 10.67
N THR A 611 -14.97 -6.35 9.34
CA THR A 611 -15.79 -7.23 8.47
C THR A 611 -15.50 -8.70 8.73
N ARG A 612 -14.22 -9.09 8.70
CA ARG A 612 -13.83 -10.48 8.88
C ARG A 612 -14.16 -10.97 10.29
N LEU A 613 -13.92 -10.14 11.32
CA LEU A 613 -14.37 -10.40 12.69
C LEU A 613 -15.89 -10.65 12.77
N SER A 614 -16.69 -9.79 12.13
CA SER A 614 -18.15 -9.96 12.10
C SER A 614 -18.57 -11.25 11.39
N ALA A 615 -17.86 -11.64 10.33
CA ALA A 615 -18.11 -12.87 9.59
C ALA A 615 -17.77 -14.12 10.44
N THR A 616 -16.64 -14.09 11.15
CA THR A 616 -16.27 -15.10 12.16
C THR A 616 -17.37 -15.29 13.20
N VAL A 617 -17.85 -14.19 13.81
CA VAL A 617 -18.94 -14.20 14.78
C VAL A 617 -20.20 -14.83 14.19
N ALA A 618 -20.60 -14.40 12.99
CA ALA A 618 -21.81 -14.91 12.33
C ALA A 618 -21.70 -16.39 11.96
N ASN A 619 -20.53 -16.85 11.52
CA ASN A 619 -20.27 -18.27 11.24
C ASN A 619 -20.38 -19.09 12.53
N TYR A 620 -19.80 -18.62 13.63
CA TYR A 620 -19.86 -19.30 14.92
C TYR A 620 -21.29 -19.37 15.48
N GLU A 621 -22.03 -18.26 15.47
CA GLU A 621 -23.44 -18.21 15.89
C GLU A 621 -24.33 -19.14 15.03
N ARG A 622 -23.99 -19.30 13.73
CA ARG A 622 -24.67 -20.23 12.83
C ARG A 622 -24.39 -21.69 13.18
N GLU A 623 -23.15 -22.05 13.47
CA GLU A 623 -22.79 -23.42 13.90
C GLU A 623 -23.46 -23.79 15.24
N LYS A 624 -23.58 -22.82 16.15
CA LYS A 624 -24.29 -22.96 17.43
C LYS A 624 -25.79 -23.29 17.27
N ASN A 625 -26.45 -22.74 16.26
CA ASN A 625 -27.88 -22.94 16.02
C ASN A 625 -28.22 -24.26 15.28
N GLY A 626 -27.22 -25.06 14.91
CA GLY A 626 -27.40 -26.41 14.39
C GLY A 626 -27.83 -27.40 15.50
N ARG A 627 -28.55 -28.47 15.14
CA ARG A 627 -29.16 -29.48 16.07
C ARG A 627 -28.20 -30.14 17.08
N TRP A 628 -26.89 -29.93 16.99
CA TRP A 628 -25.86 -30.63 17.75
C TRP A 628 -25.18 -29.83 18.88
N PHE A 629 -25.36 -28.50 18.94
CA PHE A 629 -24.67 -27.63 19.92
C PHE A 629 -25.57 -27.10 21.06
N GLN A 630 -26.54 -27.90 21.51
CA GLN A 630 -27.49 -27.52 22.57
C GLN A 630 -26.89 -27.48 24.00
N ARG A 631 -25.59 -27.75 24.18
CA ARG A 631 -24.90 -27.53 25.47
C ARG A 631 -24.00 -26.30 25.36
N THR A 632 -24.52 -25.16 25.81
CA THR A 632 -23.80 -23.89 25.87
C THR A 632 -22.68 -23.93 26.92
N ASN A 633 -21.45 -23.59 26.50
CA ASN A 633 -20.39 -23.12 27.38
C ASN A 633 -20.51 -21.59 27.46
N GLU A 634 -20.92 -21.05 28.61
CA GLU A 634 -21.13 -19.60 28.82
C GLU A 634 -19.91 -18.77 28.43
N VAL A 635 -18.71 -19.27 28.73
CA VAL A 635 -17.42 -18.65 28.39
C VAL A 635 -17.30 -18.38 26.89
N ARG A 636 -17.76 -19.32 26.07
CA ARG A 636 -17.66 -19.21 24.61
C ARG A 636 -18.65 -18.20 24.04
N ASN A 637 -19.82 -18.05 24.67
CA ASN A 637 -20.76 -16.99 24.31
C ASN A 637 -20.22 -15.61 24.66
N GLU A 638 -19.56 -15.49 25.81
CA GLU A 638 -18.90 -14.24 26.23
C GLU A 638 -17.79 -13.84 25.27
N GLN A 639 -16.92 -14.79 24.86
CA GLN A 639 -15.88 -14.55 23.87
C GLN A 639 -16.44 -14.05 22.53
N ILE A 640 -17.52 -14.67 22.02
CA ILE A 640 -18.16 -14.26 20.76
C ILE A 640 -18.81 -12.88 20.88
N GLN A 641 -19.41 -12.58 22.04
CA GLN A 641 -19.96 -11.26 22.32
C GLN A 641 -18.86 -10.19 22.37
N GLN A 642 -17.70 -10.48 22.97
CA GLN A 642 -16.53 -9.60 22.96
C GLN A 642 -16.00 -9.35 21.53
N LEU A 643 -15.93 -10.36 20.67
CA LEU A 643 -15.54 -10.19 19.26
C LEU A 643 -16.52 -9.28 18.49
N LYS A 644 -17.82 -9.41 18.78
CA LYS A 644 -18.87 -8.56 18.21
C LYS A 644 -18.73 -7.11 18.64
N GLU A 645 -18.41 -6.87 19.91
CA GLU A 645 -18.15 -5.54 20.47
C GLU A 645 -16.92 -4.91 19.83
N ILE A 646 -15.81 -5.65 19.70
CA ILE A 646 -14.62 -5.20 18.97
C ILE A 646 -15.00 -4.78 17.55
N ALA A 647 -15.68 -5.65 16.78
CA ALA A 647 -16.07 -5.34 15.41
C ALA A 647 -16.93 -4.07 15.31
N GLN A 648 -17.79 -3.81 16.29
CA GLN A 648 -18.59 -2.57 16.36
C GLN A 648 -17.73 -1.34 16.68
N GLU A 649 -16.81 -1.43 17.63
CA GLU A 649 -15.88 -0.35 17.99
C GLU A 649 -14.98 0.02 16.80
N LEU A 650 -14.36 -0.97 16.14
CA LEU A 650 -13.52 -0.76 14.95
C LEU A 650 -14.32 -0.11 13.81
N ASN A 651 -15.56 -0.55 13.60
CA ASN A 651 -16.44 0.06 12.60
C ASN A 651 -16.84 1.49 12.92
N LYS A 652 -16.99 1.84 14.20
CA LYS A 652 -17.23 3.22 14.62
C LYS A 652 -16.01 4.09 14.31
N LEU A 653 -14.81 3.59 14.60
CA LEU A 653 -13.55 4.28 14.35
C LEU A 653 -13.29 4.51 12.86
N ALA A 654 -13.61 3.53 12.00
CA ALA A 654 -13.44 3.63 10.56
C ALA A 654 -14.35 4.68 9.87
N LYS A 655 -15.43 5.16 10.52
CA LYS A 655 -16.37 6.12 9.90
C LYS A 655 -15.83 7.54 9.80
N GLU A 656 -15.04 7.94 10.79
CA GLU A 656 -14.58 9.32 11.00
C GLU A 656 -13.15 9.31 11.59
N PRO A 657 -12.18 8.69 10.91
CA PRO A 657 -10.83 8.54 11.46
C PRO A 657 -10.15 9.89 11.73
N ASP A 658 -10.44 10.90 10.91
CA ASP A 658 -9.90 12.26 10.98
C ASP A 658 -10.31 13.05 12.25
N LYS A 659 -11.41 12.65 12.89
CA LYS A 659 -11.88 13.27 14.14
C LYS A 659 -11.19 12.73 15.39
N ALA A 660 -10.72 11.48 15.35
CA ALA A 660 -10.05 10.86 16.48
C ALA A 660 -8.60 11.35 16.58
N LYS A 661 -8.09 11.48 17.81
CA LYS A 661 -6.66 11.70 18.01
C LYS A 661 -5.89 10.42 17.69
N LYS A 662 -4.63 10.55 17.25
CA LYS A 662 -3.72 9.42 17.02
C LYS A 662 -3.70 8.46 18.22
N GLU A 663 -3.58 9.02 19.42
CA GLU A 663 -3.60 8.26 20.69
C GLU A 663 -4.92 7.53 20.93
N GLU A 664 -6.07 8.13 20.61
CA GLU A 664 -7.39 7.51 20.77
C GLU A 664 -7.55 6.31 19.83
N VAL A 665 -7.09 6.46 18.58
CA VAL A 665 -7.06 5.39 17.58
C VAL A 665 -6.20 4.24 18.10
N VAL A 666 -4.95 4.52 18.47
CA VAL A 666 -4.01 3.51 18.98
C VAL A 666 -4.57 2.83 20.23
N ASN A 667 -5.11 3.58 21.18
CA ASN A 667 -5.71 3.02 22.40
C ASN A 667 -6.91 2.12 22.10
N SER A 668 -7.74 2.48 21.12
CA SER A 668 -8.87 1.63 20.70
C SER A 668 -8.39 0.33 20.04
N LEU A 669 -7.35 0.39 19.22
CA LEU A 669 -6.72 -0.79 18.62
C LEU A 669 -6.07 -1.68 19.69
N LEU A 670 -5.30 -1.10 20.62
CA LEU A 670 -4.66 -1.81 21.72
C LEU A 670 -5.68 -2.47 22.65
N LYS A 671 -6.77 -1.77 22.98
CA LYS A 671 -7.87 -2.36 23.77
C LYS A 671 -8.46 -3.57 23.05
N SER A 672 -8.67 -3.48 21.74
CA SER A 672 -9.14 -4.60 20.92
C SER A 672 -8.14 -5.76 20.92
N ILE A 673 -6.85 -5.47 20.75
CA ILE A 673 -5.75 -6.45 20.81
C ILE A 673 -5.72 -7.15 22.18
N MET A 674 -5.84 -6.42 23.29
CA MET A 674 -5.85 -7.00 24.64
C MET A 674 -7.02 -7.94 24.85
N VAL A 675 -8.21 -7.62 24.33
CA VAL A 675 -9.37 -8.51 24.39
C VAL A 675 -9.13 -9.76 23.54
N LEU A 676 -8.59 -9.62 22.32
CA LEU A 676 -8.22 -10.76 21.48
C LEU A 676 -7.15 -11.64 22.14
N ASP A 677 -6.14 -11.05 22.78
CA ASP A 677 -5.11 -11.76 23.55
C ASP A 677 -5.71 -12.53 24.72
N LYS A 678 -6.66 -11.93 25.44
CA LYS A 678 -7.37 -12.62 26.53
C LYS A 678 -8.14 -13.83 25.98
N ILE A 679 -8.87 -13.66 24.88
CA ILE A 679 -9.62 -14.74 24.24
C ILE A 679 -8.66 -15.85 23.79
N ASP A 680 -7.55 -15.50 23.13
CA ASP A 680 -6.51 -16.45 22.71
C ASP A 680 -5.94 -17.23 23.91
N ALA A 681 -5.55 -16.54 24.98
CA ALA A 681 -5.01 -17.14 26.19
C ALA A 681 -6.02 -18.04 26.91
N ASP A 682 -7.29 -17.63 26.98
CA ASP A 682 -8.35 -18.40 27.63
C ASP A 682 -8.67 -19.67 26.84
N ILE A 683 -8.69 -19.60 25.50
CA ILE A 683 -8.82 -20.79 24.66
C ILE A 683 -7.58 -21.69 24.76
N GLY A 684 -6.38 -21.11 24.87
CA GLY A 684 -5.13 -21.84 25.03
C GLY A 684 -5.03 -22.62 26.34
N LYS A 685 -5.76 -22.20 27.39
CA LYS A 685 -5.86 -22.93 28.67
C LYS A 685 -6.84 -24.09 28.63
N GLU A 686 -7.75 -24.13 27.65
CA GLU A 686 -8.71 -25.22 27.52
C GLU A 686 -8.00 -26.51 27.08
N ARG A 687 -8.34 -27.64 27.72
CA ARG A 687 -7.86 -28.97 27.34
C ARG A 687 -8.56 -29.42 26.04
N ASN A 688 -8.07 -28.94 24.91
CA ASN A 688 -8.62 -29.26 23.59
C ASN A 688 -7.71 -30.25 22.86
N LEU A 689 -8.28 -31.34 22.32
CA LEU A 689 -7.57 -32.31 21.47
C LEU A 689 -7.09 -31.70 20.14
N PHE A 690 -7.68 -30.57 19.71
CA PHE A 690 -7.33 -29.81 18.52
C PHE A 690 -7.26 -28.32 18.84
N LYS A 691 -6.39 -27.56 18.17
CA LYS A 691 -6.39 -26.09 18.27
C LYS A 691 -7.72 -25.55 17.73
N SER A 692 -8.41 -24.74 18.53
CA SER A 692 -9.70 -24.14 18.16
C SER A 692 -9.57 -23.32 16.87
N SER A 693 -10.49 -23.49 15.91
CA SER A 693 -10.59 -22.62 14.72
C SER A 693 -10.73 -21.16 15.11
N LEU A 694 -11.53 -20.88 16.15
CA LEU A 694 -11.73 -19.53 16.68
C LEU A 694 -10.43 -18.92 17.21
N GLN A 695 -9.59 -19.70 17.90
CA GLN A 695 -8.30 -19.21 18.41
C GLN A 695 -7.38 -18.76 17.27
N ARG A 696 -7.33 -19.53 16.17
CA ARG A 696 -6.54 -19.16 14.98
C ARG A 696 -7.04 -17.86 14.33
N GLU A 697 -8.35 -17.71 14.18
CA GLU A 697 -8.94 -16.49 13.64
C GLU A 697 -8.65 -15.27 14.53
N VAL A 698 -8.76 -15.43 15.85
CA VAL A 698 -8.43 -14.40 16.86
C VAL A 698 -6.97 -13.96 16.77
N ILE A 699 -6.02 -14.91 16.65
CA ILE A 699 -4.60 -14.61 16.45
C ILE A 699 -4.38 -13.84 15.14
N GLY A 700 -5.06 -14.24 14.07
CA GLY A 700 -5.03 -13.53 12.79
C GLY A 700 -5.47 -12.07 12.92
N PHE A 701 -6.63 -11.83 13.54
CA PHE A 701 -7.12 -10.46 13.76
C PHE A 701 -6.21 -9.65 14.67
N LYS A 702 -5.64 -10.27 15.71
CA LYS A 702 -4.68 -9.64 16.59
C LYS A 702 -3.48 -9.11 15.81
N LYS A 703 -2.86 -9.95 14.97
CA LYS A 703 -1.70 -9.56 14.17
C LYS A 703 -2.04 -8.41 13.21
N GLN A 704 -3.17 -8.49 12.54
CA GLN A 704 -3.60 -7.40 11.65
C GLN A 704 -3.81 -6.08 12.40
N LEU A 705 -4.41 -6.10 13.60
CA LEU A 705 -4.58 -4.90 14.41
C LEU A 705 -3.24 -4.37 14.93
N GLN A 706 -2.29 -5.25 15.27
CA GLN A 706 -0.93 -4.86 15.65
C GLN A 706 -0.20 -4.14 14.50
N ASP A 707 -0.31 -4.66 13.28
CA ASP A 707 0.24 -4.02 12.08
C ASP A 707 -0.43 -2.65 11.84
N MET A 708 -1.74 -2.53 12.12
CA MET A 708 -2.47 -1.26 12.03
C MET A 708 -2.09 -0.23 13.09
N CYS A 709 -1.48 -0.62 14.22
CA CYS A 709 -0.97 0.36 15.20
C CYS A 709 0.16 1.23 14.63
N GLN A 710 0.83 0.78 13.57
CA GLN A 710 1.80 1.57 12.80
C GLN A 710 1.07 2.52 11.84
N LEU A 711 0.40 3.54 12.40
CA LEU A 711 -0.49 4.45 11.67
C LEU A 711 0.20 5.20 10.53
N GLU A 712 1.52 5.35 10.57
CA GLU A 712 2.35 5.91 9.51
C GLU A 712 2.26 5.13 8.19
N ASN A 713 1.87 3.85 8.22
CA ASN A 713 1.69 3.04 7.01
C ASN A 713 0.38 3.34 6.27
N TYR A 714 -0.52 4.14 6.86
CA TYR A 714 -1.85 4.41 6.33
C TYR A 714 -2.09 5.91 6.09
N ALA A 715 -2.93 6.21 5.11
CA ALA A 715 -3.49 7.54 4.89
C ALA A 715 -4.95 7.61 5.36
N ILE A 716 -5.47 8.81 5.53
CA ILE A 716 -6.87 9.07 5.89
C ILE A 716 -7.49 10.07 4.92
N LYS A 717 -8.77 9.87 4.59
CA LYS A 717 -9.55 10.85 3.84
C LYS A 717 -10.33 11.76 4.81
N PRO A 718 -10.08 13.09 4.84
CA PRO A 718 -10.80 13.97 5.74
C PRO A 718 -12.29 14.11 5.37
N THR A 719 -13.15 14.20 6.39
CA THR A 719 -14.60 14.31 6.23
C THR A 719 -15.05 15.77 6.28
N ALA A 720 -15.51 16.32 5.15
CA ALA A 720 -15.95 17.71 5.10
C ALA A 720 -17.13 17.98 6.06
N LYS A 721 -16.92 18.90 7.03
CA LYS A 721 -17.93 19.44 7.97
C LYS A 721 -18.61 18.42 8.89
N GLY A 722 -17.86 17.51 9.48
CA GLY A 722 -18.38 16.66 10.56
C GLY A 722 -19.49 15.70 10.15
N LYS A 723 -19.77 15.57 8.85
CA LYS A 723 -20.60 14.53 8.26
C LYS A 723 -19.68 13.35 7.97
N GLY A 724 -19.79 12.27 8.75
CA GLY A 724 -18.94 11.11 8.55
C GLY A 724 -19.02 10.55 7.14
N PHE A 725 -17.98 9.82 6.73
CA PHE A 725 -17.86 9.22 5.40
C PHE A 725 -19.17 8.51 5.01
N GLN A 726 -19.77 7.75 5.93
CA GLN A 726 -21.04 7.06 5.72
C GLN A 726 -22.29 7.97 5.54
N GLN A 727 -22.34 9.16 6.14
CA GLN A 727 -23.48 10.09 6.03
C GLN A 727 -23.47 10.86 4.71
N GLN A 728 -22.29 11.27 4.22
CA GLN A 728 -22.15 11.83 2.88
C GLN A 728 -22.54 10.79 1.80
N LEU A 729 -22.38 9.49 2.10
CA LEU A 729 -22.65 8.37 1.20
C LEU A 729 -24.13 7.92 1.17
N GLN A 730 -24.94 8.20 2.21
CA GLN A 730 -26.38 7.86 2.22
C GLN A 730 -27.27 8.91 1.53
N GLU A 731 -26.89 10.20 1.55
CA GLU A 731 -27.73 11.28 0.99
C GLU A 731 -27.82 11.25 -0.55
N VAL A 732 -26.90 10.56 -1.25
CA VAL A 732 -26.93 10.41 -2.73
C VAL A 732 -28.12 9.58 -3.21
N HIS A 733 -28.68 8.71 -2.37
CA HIS A 733 -29.84 7.89 -2.76
C HIS A 733 -31.19 8.60 -2.57
N LEU A 734 -31.25 9.81 -1.97
CA LEU A 734 -32.54 10.42 -1.62
C LEU A 734 -32.80 11.86 -2.08
N LYS A 735 -31.84 12.69 -2.49
CA LYS A 735 -32.16 14.02 -3.08
C LYS A 735 -31.14 14.50 -4.11
N LYS A 736 -31.60 15.33 -5.06
CA LYS A 736 -30.80 16.04 -6.08
C LYS A 736 -29.54 16.66 -5.46
N PRO A 737 -28.38 16.61 -6.14
CA PRO A 737 -27.13 17.13 -5.59
C PRO A 737 -27.19 18.66 -5.52
N SER A 738 -27.50 19.20 -4.33
CA SER A 738 -27.35 20.62 -4.04
C SER A 738 -26.09 20.86 -3.22
N GLY A 739 -25.09 21.48 -3.83
CA GLY A 739 -24.00 22.16 -3.13
C GLY A 739 -22.65 21.42 -3.15
N ASN A 740 -21.74 21.91 -3.99
CA ASN A 740 -20.30 21.65 -3.95
C ASN A 740 -19.76 21.78 -2.51
N THR A 741 -19.52 20.65 -1.84
CA THR A 741 -18.72 20.62 -0.62
C THR A 741 -17.32 20.20 -1.06
N PRO A 742 -16.26 21.00 -0.86
CA PRO A 742 -14.92 20.65 -1.32
C PRO A 742 -14.46 19.35 -0.65
N LEU A 743 -14.09 18.34 -1.45
CA LEU A 743 -13.32 17.19 -0.97
C LEU A 743 -11.97 17.71 -0.48
N GLU A 744 -11.59 17.43 0.76
CA GLU A 744 -10.25 17.74 1.27
C GLU A 744 -9.21 16.75 0.71
N LEU A 745 -7.91 17.09 0.81
CA LEU A 745 -6.83 16.21 0.33
C LEU A 745 -6.62 15.03 1.28
N ILE A 746 -6.26 13.86 0.76
CA ILE A 746 -5.85 12.70 1.56
C ILE A 746 -4.62 13.10 2.42
N THR A 747 -4.61 12.74 3.70
CA THR A 747 -3.59 13.16 4.70
C THR A 747 -3.18 11.99 5.59
N THR A 748 -2.44 12.23 6.68
CA THR A 748 -2.09 11.22 7.71
C THR A 748 -2.45 11.70 9.11
N PHE A 749 -2.58 10.78 10.05
CA PHE A 749 -2.77 11.11 11.46
C PHE A 749 -1.65 12.01 12.01
N ALA A 750 -0.39 11.72 11.66
CA ALA A 750 0.76 12.49 12.12
C ALA A 750 0.73 13.93 11.60
N GLN A 751 0.41 14.11 10.30
CA GLN A 751 0.33 15.44 9.70
C GLN A 751 -0.84 16.26 10.29
N GLU A 752 -1.99 15.65 10.54
CA GLU A 752 -3.11 16.31 11.21
C GLU A 752 -2.80 16.70 12.65
N GLU A 753 -2.07 15.84 13.38
CA GLU A 753 -1.59 16.13 14.74
C GLU A 753 -0.60 17.30 14.74
N GLN A 754 0.35 17.32 13.79
CA GLN A 754 1.28 18.43 13.61
C GLN A 754 0.54 19.74 13.36
N PHE A 755 -0.41 19.78 12.41
CA PHE A 755 -1.20 21.00 12.19
C PHE A 755 -1.97 21.43 13.44
N LYS A 756 -2.49 20.49 14.25
CA LYS A 756 -3.17 20.78 15.52
C LYS A 756 -2.24 21.38 16.60
N LYS A 757 -0.91 21.30 16.46
CA LYS A 757 0.04 22.03 17.33
C LYS A 757 -0.09 23.55 17.20
N ILE A 758 -0.59 24.05 16.07
CA ILE A 758 -0.88 25.47 15.87
C ILE A 758 -2.25 25.77 16.50
N ALA A 759 -2.24 26.39 17.68
CA ALA A 759 -3.47 26.68 18.44
C ALA A 759 -4.39 27.69 17.74
N ASN A 760 -3.82 28.66 17.00
CA ASN A 760 -4.59 29.67 16.28
C ASN A 760 -5.11 29.10 14.94
N GLN A 761 -6.44 29.06 14.78
CA GLN A 761 -7.08 28.47 13.59
C GLN A 761 -6.81 29.23 12.29
N GLU A 762 -6.61 30.56 12.35
CA GLU A 762 -6.28 31.36 11.16
C GLU A 762 -4.87 31.06 10.67
N VAL A 763 -3.90 30.99 11.61
CA VAL A 763 -2.52 30.61 11.31
C VAL A 763 -2.47 29.18 10.80
N GLN A 764 -3.21 28.25 11.44
CA GLN A 764 -3.28 26.86 10.99
C GLN A 764 -3.82 26.74 9.56
N LYS A 765 -4.90 27.46 9.24
CA LYS A 765 -5.47 27.47 7.89
C LYS A 765 -4.47 28.03 6.87
N LEU A 766 -3.82 29.14 7.20
CA LEU A 766 -2.78 29.74 6.37
C LEU A 766 -1.66 28.74 6.07
N VAL A 767 -1.12 28.08 7.10
CA VAL A 767 -0.04 27.11 6.95
C VAL A 767 -0.46 25.91 6.09
N ARG A 768 -1.71 25.45 6.19
CA ARG A 768 -2.21 24.36 5.33
C ARG A 768 -2.27 24.71 3.84
N ASP A 769 -2.38 25.99 3.52
CA ASP A 769 -2.41 26.50 2.15
C ASP A 769 -1.01 26.92 1.66
N LEU A 770 0.03 26.84 2.51
CA LEU A 770 1.42 27.06 2.12
C LEU A 770 2.01 25.88 1.34
N PRO A 771 3.13 26.09 0.63
CA PRO A 771 3.80 25.01 -0.07
C PRO A 771 4.33 23.90 0.85
N HIS A 772 4.51 22.70 0.31
CA HIS A 772 4.83 21.51 1.10
C HIS A 772 6.10 21.60 1.98
N HIS A 773 7.10 22.41 1.63
CA HIS A 773 8.30 22.58 2.45
C HIS A 773 8.01 23.32 3.77
N CYS A 774 6.85 23.99 3.88
CA CYS A 774 6.37 24.63 5.11
C CYS A 774 5.61 23.66 6.04
N HIS A 775 5.46 22.39 5.67
CA HIS A 775 4.72 21.39 6.47
C HIS A 775 5.66 20.46 7.26
N THR A 776 6.92 20.83 7.43
CA THR A 776 7.86 20.10 8.30
C THR A 776 7.58 20.38 9.76
N ASP A 777 8.00 19.48 10.67
CA ASP A 777 7.87 19.70 12.12
C ASP A 777 8.47 21.04 12.55
N GLN A 778 9.65 21.38 12.02
CA GLN A 778 10.36 22.61 12.37
C GLN A 778 9.61 23.86 11.90
N ALA A 779 9.07 23.85 10.67
CA ALA A 779 8.28 24.96 10.15
C ALA A 779 6.98 25.15 10.94
N ILE A 780 6.29 24.04 11.26
CA ILE A 780 5.06 24.08 12.06
C ILE A 780 5.32 24.63 13.47
N GLU A 781 6.42 24.22 14.11
CA GLU A 781 6.85 24.76 15.41
C GLU A 781 7.19 26.25 15.35
N PHE A 782 7.72 26.74 14.23
CA PHE A 782 7.96 28.16 14.01
C PHE A 782 6.63 28.93 13.89
N PHE A 783 5.73 28.47 13.01
CA PHE A 783 4.41 29.10 12.81
C PHE A 783 3.53 29.07 14.06
N ALA A 784 3.65 28.05 14.91
CA ALA A 784 2.91 27.97 16.17
C ALA A 784 3.23 29.14 17.14
N ARG A 785 4.33 29.86 16.94
CA ARG A 785 4.77 31.01 17.75
C ARG A 785 4.40 32.37 17.16
N LEU A 786 3.66 32.38 16.05
CA LEU A 786 3.31 33.60 15.32
C LEU A 786 1.87 34.05 15.60
N THR A 787 1.66 35.36 15.62
CA THR A 787 0.30 35.93 15.51
C THR A 787 -0.23 35.78 14.07
N PRO A 788 -1.55 35.94 13.83
CA PRO A 788 -2.08 35.98 12.47
C PRO A 788 -1.42 37.03 11.58
N GLU A 789 -1.10 38.23 12.10
CA GLU A 789 -0.41 39.24 11.28
C GLU A 789 1.03 38.84 10.96
N GLU A 790 1.77 38.32 11.93
CA GLU A 790 3.14 37.84 11.72
C GLU A 790 3.17 36.67 10.73
N ALA A 791 2.26 35.71 10.86
CA ALA A 791 2.18 34.55 9.99
C ALA A 791 1.85 34.96 8.54
N ASN A 792 0.95 35.93 8.34
CA ASN A 792 0.67 36.48 7.02
C ASN A 792 1.91 37.15 6.40
N LYS A 793 2.67 37.92 7.18
CA LYS A 793 3.93 38.52 6.69
C LYS A 793 4.94 37.47 6.26
N VAL A 794 5.12 36.42 7.07
CA VAL A 794 6.02 35.31 6.75
C VAL A 794 5.54 34.56 5.51
N ALA A 795 4.23 34.31 5.37
CA ALA A 795 3.66 33.68 4.18
C ALA A 795 3.89 34.50 2.91
N SER A 796 3.68 35.83 2.98
CA SER A 796 4.00 36.75 1.89
C SER A 796 5.49 36.71 1.52
N TYR A 797 6.37 36.68 2.51
CA TYR A 797 7.82 36.57 2.29
C TYR A 797 8.23 35.26 1.61
N LEU A 798 7.70 34.13 2.05
CA LEU A 798 7.97 32.81 1.47
C LEU A 798 7.44 32.64 0.04
N ASN A 799 6.55 33.53 -0.41
CA ASN A 799 6.13 33.60 -1.81
C ASN A 799 7.14 34.35 -2.70
N LEU A 800 8.00 35.21 -2.14
CA LEU A 800 8.96 35.99 -2.93
C LEU A 800 10.18 35.15 -3.33
N GLU A 801 10.66 34.32 -2.40
CA GLU A 801 11.83 33.49 -2.58
C GLU A 801 11.67 32.16 -1.83
N TYR A 802 12.26 31.09 -2.35
CA TYR A 802 12.29 29.81 -1.66
C TYR A 802 13.15 29.90 -0.40
N GLN A 803 12.55 29.61 0.76
CA GLN A 803 13.27 29.54 2.03
C GLN A 803 12.75 28.40 2.89
N GLU A 804 13.66 27.70 3.56
CA GLU A 804 13.30 26.69 4.55
C GLU A 804 13.31 27.28 5.96
N LEU A 805 12.16 27.20 6.64
CA LEU A 805 12.06 27.57 8.04
C LEU A 805 12.51 26.40 8.91
N THR A 806 13.55 26.63 9.71
CA THR A 806 14.19 25.65 10.59
C THR A 806 14.12 26.10 12.04
N GLN A 807 14.51 25.25 12.98
CA GLN A 807 14.61 25.65 14.40
C GLN A 807 15.65 26.75 14.64
N SER A 808 16.63 26.90 13.75
CA SER A 808 17.64 27.97 13.78
C SER A 808 17.17 29.29 13.17
N THR A 809 15.98 29.35 12.56
CA THR A 809 15.44 30.59 12.01
C THR A 809 15.10 31.56 13.14
N ASP A 810 15.82 32.68 13.21
CA ASP A 810 15.58 33.73 14.19
C ASP A 810 14.30 34.51 13.82
N LYS A 811 13.24 34.31 14.61
CA LYS A 811 11.95 35.00 14.43
C LYS A 811 12.11 36.52 14.42
N GLN A 812 12.92 37.07 15.32
CA GLN A 812 13.03 38.52 15.48
C GLN A 812 13.73 39.09 14.26
N LYS A 813 14.89 38.55 13.91
CA LYS A 813 15.64 38.97 12.72
C LYS A 813 14.79 38.86 11.46
N LEU A 814 14.07 37.75 11.28
CA LEU A 814 13.22 37.53 10.11
C LEU A 814 12.14 38.62 10.01
N LEU A 815 11.41 38.89 11.10
CA LEU A 815 10.28 39.84 11.10
C LEU A 815 10.71 41.31 11.05
N THR A 816 11.86 41.68 11.62
CA THR A 816 12.29 43.09 11.74
C THR A 816 13.35 43.52 10.73
N GLU A 817 14.09 42.57 10.14
CA GLU A 817 15.17 42.88 9.19
C GLU A 817 14.92 42.23 7.83
N ASP A 818 14.87 40.89 7.77
CA ASP A 818 14.90 40.17 6.50
C ASP A 818 13.63 40.41 5.65
N ILE A 819 12.44 40.33 6.27
CA ILE A 819 11.16 40.58 5.58
C ILE A 819 11.04 42.05 5.13
N PRO A 820 11.22 43.07 6.01
CA PRO A 820 11.13 44.46 5.58
C PRO A 820 12.11 44.82 4.47
N GLN A 821 13.35 44.30 4.55
CA GLN A 821 14.37 44.52 3.53
C GLN A 821 13.94 43.92 2.17
N ALA A 822 13.44 42.68 2.17
CA ALA A 822 12.98 42.04 0.95
C ALA A 822 11.74 42.74 0.35
N PHE A 823 10.78 43.13 1.17
CA PHE A 823 9.59 43.86 0.72
C PHE A 823 9.97 45.19 0.09
N LYS A 824 10.86 45.94 0.74
CA LYS A 824 11.37 47.22 0.23
C LYS A 824 12.05 47.04 -1.14
N GLU A 825 12.98 46.10 -1.25
CA GLU A 825 13.71 45.81 -2.50
C GLU A 825 12.78 45.50 -3.68
N VAL A 826 11.72 44.72 -3.44
CA VAL A 826 10.75 44.36 -4.49
C VAL A 826 9.82 45.53 -4.80
N ASN A 827 9.26 46.18 -3.78
CA ASN A 827 8.27 47.22 -3.95
C ASN A 827 8.84 48.49 -4.58
N GLU A 828 10.07 48.89 -4.23
CA GLU A 828 10.71 50.05 -4.89
C GLU A 828 10.83 49.84 -6.40
N LYS A 829 11.14 48.61 -6.84
CA LYS A 829 11.20 48.25 -8.26
C LYS A 829 9.80 48.30 -8.90
N LEU A 830 8.79 47.72 -8.25
CA LEU A 830 7.40 47.73 -8.73
C LEU A 830 6.86 49.15 -8.88
N LEU A 831 6.98 49.95 -7.83
CA LEU A 831 6.49 51.34 -7.80
C LEU A 831 7.19 52.20 -8.84
N SER A 832 8.50 52.03 -9.02
CA SER A 832 9.26 52.70 -10.09
C SER A 832 8.73 52.32 -11.48
N GLY A 833 8.33 51.06 -11.68
CA GLY A 833 7.68 50.58 -12.90
C GLY A 833 6.32 51.23 -13.12
N PHE A 834 5.42 51.16 -12.13
CA PHE A 834 4.09 51.74 -12.20
C PHE A 834 4.08 53.27 -12.39
N LYS A 835 5.07 53.96 -11.82
CA LYS A 835 5.31 55.38 -12.09
C LYS A 835 5.67 55.64 -13.56
N LYS A 836 6.55 54.83 -14.15
CA LYS A 836 6.91 54.95 -15.58
C LYS A 836 5.73 54.67 -16.51
N GLU A 837 4.83 53.76 -16.10
CA GLU A 837 3.59 53.43 -16.81
C GLU A 837 2.48 54.47 -16.60
N GLY A 838 2.67 55.45 -15.71
CA GLY A 838 1.70 56.52 -15.44
C GLY A 838 0.52 56.12 -14.56
N ILE A 839 0.60 54.97 -13.87
CA ILE A 839 -0.46 54.47 -12.98
C ILE A 839 -0.51 55.27 -11.67
N ILE A 840 0.64 55.76 -11.19
CA ILE A 840 0.76 56.61 -9.98
C ILE A 840 1.56 57.87 -10.28
N ASN A 841 1.22 58.97 -9.61
CA ASN A 841 1.94 60.24 -9.72
C ASN A 841 3.14 60.32 -8.75
N GLU A 842 3.95 61.38 -8.85
CA GLU A 842 5.16 61.57 -8.03
C GLU A 842 4.85 61.58 -6.52
N GLU A 843 3.81 62.29 -6.09
CA GLU A 843 3.45 62.42 -4.68
C GLU A 843 3.08 61.07 -4.05
N VAL A 844 2.25 60.28 -4.75
CA VAL A 844 1.84 58.95 -4.30
C VAL A 844 3.02 57.98 -4.34
N HIS A 845 3.88 58.08 -5.35
CA HIS A 845 5.09 57.27 -5.46
C HIS A 845 6.04 57.48 -4.27
N GLU A 846 6.37 58.73 -3.92
CA GLU A 846 7.25 59.02 -2.77
C GLU A 846 6.68 58.49 -1.45
N LYS A 847 5.38 58.67 -1.23
CA LYS A 847 4.69 58.17 -0.03
C LYS A 847 4.68 56.63 0.04
N LEU A 848 4.49 55.95 -1.08
CA LEU A 848 4.50 54.48 -1.14
C LEU A 848 5.91 53.90 -1.00
N VAL A 849 6.93 54.56 -1.56
CA VAL A 849 8.34 54.18 -1.38
C VAL A 849 8.75 54.28 0.10
N ALA A 850 8.29 55.32 0.81
CA ALA A 850 8.51 55.45 2.25
C ALA A 850 7.84 54.34 3.10
N LEU A 851 6.87 53.61 2.53
CA LEU A 851 6.15 52.50 3.17
C LEU A 851 6.49 51.14 2.55
N ALA A 852 7.45 51.08 1.62
CA ALA A 852 7.74 49.91 0.79
C ALA A 852 8.16 48.68 1.62
N ASP A 853 8.78 48.89 2.78
CA ASP A 853 9.19 47.84 3.73
C ASP A 853 8.02 47.22 4.52
N LYS A 854 6.84 47.86 4.50
CA LYS A 854 5.66 47.48 5.30
C LYS A 854 4.54 46.87 4.46
N ILE A 855 4.61 46.99 3.14
CA ILE A 855 3.56 46.54 2.21
C ILE A 855 3.97 45.18 1.63
N PRO A 856 3.18 44.11 1.80
CA PRO A 856 3.40 42.87 1.08
C PRO A 856 3.39 43.09 -0.45
N PRO A 857 4.41 42.64 -1.20
CA PRO A 857 4.51 42.94 -2.63
C PRO A 857 3.32 42.50 -3.48
N GLU A 858 2.64 41.41 -3.13
CA GLU A 858 1.45 40.94 -3.82
C GLU A 858 0.23 41.88 -3.68
N LEU A 859 0.30 42.87 -2.78
CA LEU A 859 -0.72 43.91 -2.64
C LEU A 859 -0.39 45.16 -3.48
N VAL A 860 0.82 45.27 -4.04
CA VAL A 860 1.22 46.37 -4.93
C VAL A 860 0.71 46.06 -6.34
N THR A 861 -0.61 46.16 -6.50
CA THR A 861 -1.33 45.93 -7.76
C THR A 861 -1.91 47.22 -8.29
N THR A 862 -2.10 47.32 -9.61
CA THR A 862 -2.70 48.50 -10.27
C THR A 862 -4.02 48.92 -9.62
N LYS A 863 -4.90 47.96 -9.31
CA LYS A 863 -6.19 48.22 -8.64
C LYS A 863 -6.03 48.80 -7.23
N ASN A 864 -5.07 48.30 -6.46
CA ASN A 864 -4.81 48.83 -5.12
C ASN A 864 -4.15 50.20 -5.19
N LEU A 865 -3.20 50.39 -6.11
CA LEU A 865 -2.51 51.65 -6.35
C LEU A 865 -3.48 52.76 -6.81
N GLU A 866 -4.42 52.45 -7.70
CA GLU A 866 -5.48 53.38 -8.12
C GLU A 866 -6.37 53.79 -6.94
N LYS A 867 -6.77 52.83 -6.09
CA LYS A 867 -7.56 53.12 -4.88
C LYS A 867 -6.78 53.94 -3.85
N TRP A 868 -5.51 53.59 -3.62
CA TRP A 868 -4.66 54.28 -2.67
C TRP A 868 -4.34 55.70 -3.13
N SER A 869 -4.21 55.90 -4.45
CA SER A 869 -4.06 57.22 -5.07
C SER A 869 -5.26 58.15 -4.85
N GLN A 870 -6.45 57.62 -4.56
CA GLN A 870 -7.64 58.41 -4.23
C GLN A 870 -7.65 58.93 -2.78
N LYS A 871 -6.79 58.39 -1.90
CA LYS A 871 -6.67 58.76 -0.48
C LYS A 871 -5.21 58.97 -0.09
N PRO A 872 -4.46 59.88 -0.75
CA PRO A 872 -3.02 60.05 -0.53
C PRO A 872 -2.66 60.53 0.89
N GLU A 873 -3.62 61.04 1.65
CA GLU A 873 -3.47 61.39 3.06
C GLU A 873 -3.37 60.16 3.99
N MET A 874 -3.89 59.01 3.57
CA MET A 874 -3.83 57.74 4.32
C MET A 874 -2.52 56.96 4.10
N LEU A 875 -1.68 57.40 3.15
CA LEU A 875 -0.37 56.81 2.84
C LEU A 875 0.70 57.30 3.83
N ASN A 876 0.54 56.92 5.09
CA ASN A 876 1.50 57.14 6.17
C ASN A 876 1.47 55.95 7.15
N GLU A 877 2.38 55.94 8.13
CA GLU A 877 2.49 54.82 9.07
C GLU A 877 1.22 54.53 9.87
N ALA A 878 0.42 55.55 10.20
CA ALA A 878 -0.81 55.40 10.96
C ALA A 878 -1.99 54.91 10.10
N GLY A 879 -2.02 55.28 8.81
CA GLY A 879 -3.11 54.99 7.89
C GLY A 879 -2.94 53.67 7.10
N ILE A 880 -1.70 53.22 6.88
CA ILE A 880 -1.41 52.09 5.98
C ILE A 880 -2.04 50.77 6.45
N GLY A 881 -2.15 50.54 7.76
CA GLY A 881 -2.78 49.32 8.31
C GLY A 881 -4.25 49.15 7.88
N SER A 882 -5.00 50.26 7.78
CA SER A 882 -6.39 50.25 7.31
C SER A 882 -6.48 49.97 5.81
N LEU A 883 -5.57 50.53 5.02
CA LEU A 883 -5.48 50.31 3.57
C LEU A 883 -5.12 48.86 3.24
N LEU A 884 -4.22 48.24 4.01
CA LEU A 884 -3.86 46.84 3.86
C LEU A 884 -5.04 45.90 4.17
N LYS A 885 -5.81 46.17 5.23
CA LYS A 885 -7.03 45.41 5.55
C LYS A 885 -8.08 45.53 4.44
N GLU A 886 -8.25 46.72 3.86
CA GLU A 886 -9.17 46.96 2.74
C GLU A 886 -8.71 46.24 1.46
N ALA A 887 -7.40 46.24 1.17
CA ALA A 887 -6.80 45.51 0.05
C ALA A 887 -6.95 43.99 0.20
N GLN A 888 -6.78 43.47 1.41
CA GLN A 888 -6.98 42.05 1.74
C GLN A 888 -8.47 41.63 1.65
N ALA A 889 -9.40 42.50 2.06
CA ALA A 889 -10.84 42.25 1.93
C ALA A 889 -11.37 42.32 0.48
N SER A 890 -10.64 43.01 -0.41
CA SER A 890 -10.99 43.15 -1.83
C SER A 890 -10.27 42.15 -2.75
N SER A 891 -9.65 41.12 -2.16
CA SER A 891 -9.09 39.95 -2.85
C SER A 891 -10.18 39.20 -3.66
N PRO A 892 -9.85 38.54 -4.79
CA PRO A 892 -10.82 38.13 -5.81
C PRO A 892 -11.95 37.21 -5.33
N SER A 893 -11.84 36.55 -4.18
CA SER A 893 -12.81 35.56 -3.68
C SER A 893 -14.22 36.12 -3.44
N ILE A 894 -14.37 37.41 -3.12
CA ILE A 894 -15.68 38.03 -2.87
C ILE A 894 -16.30 38.60 -4.15
N VAL A 895 -15.48 39.09 -5.09
CA VAL A 895 -15.94 39.60 -6.39
C VAL A 895 -16.34 38.44 -7.32
N TYR A 896 -15.65 37.29 -7.23
CA TYR A 896 -15.98 36.07 -7.99
C TYR A 896 -17.31 35.44 -7.59
N ARG A 897 -17.76 35.59 -6.34
CA ARG A 897 -19.09 35.10 -5.93
C ARG A 897 -20.22 35.83 -6.64
N ARG A 898 -20.13 37.16 -6.77
CA ARG A 898 -21.14 37.95 -7.51
C ARG A 898 -21.17 37.64 -9.00
N SER A 899 -20.01 37.43 -9.63
CA SER A 899 -19.95 37.09 -11.05
C SER A 899 -20.48 35.68 -11.35
N ILE A 900 -20.36 34.72 -10.42
CA ILE A 900 -20.98 33.39 -10.56
C ILE A 900 -22.51 33.47 -10.48
N ASP A 901 -23.07 34.32 -9.61
CA ASP A 901 -24.52 34.49 -9.53
C ASP A 901 -25.09 35.17 -10.80
N GLU A 902 -24.32 36.07 -11.41
CA GLU A 902 -24.63 36.70 -12.70
C GLU A 902 -24.46 35.74 -13.90
N ILE A 903 -23.42 34.89 -13.92
CA ILE A 903 -23.16 33.91 -15.00
C ILE A 903 -24.10 32.70 -14.91
N THR A 904 -24.55 32.31 -13.71
CA THR A 904 -25.46 31.16 -13.51
C THR A 904 -26.94 31.54 -13.53
N GLY A 905 -27.27 32.82 -13.74
CA GLY A 905 -28.65 33.30 -13.87
C GLY A 905 -29.48 33.15 -12.58
N ARG A 906 -28.84 33.19 -11.40
CA ARG A 906 -29.56 33.21 -10.13
C ARG A 906 -29.87 34.65 -9.72
N THR A 907 -30.89 35.23 -10.34
CA THR A 907 -31.57 36.37 -9.76
C THR A 907 -32.39 35.92 -8.55
N ASP A 908 -32.12 36.51 -7.38
CA ASP A 908 -32.99 36.46 -6.20
C ASP A 908 -34.39 36.99 -6.56
N LEU A 909 -35.27 36.09 -7.00
CA LEU A 909 -36.71 36.34 -7.08
C LEU A 909 -37.30 36.07 -5.68
N GLY A 910 -37.15 37.06 -4.80
CA GLY A 910 -37.54 36.92 -3.40
C GLY A 910 -37.83 38.23 -2.68
N SER A 911 -38.27 39.28 -3.38
CA SER A 911 -38.85 40.45 -2.71
C SER A 911 -39.85 41.18 -3.60
N THR A 912 -41.07 40.67 -3.68
CA THR A 912 -42.23 41.49 -4.02
C THR A 912 -43.33 41.23 -3.00
N HIS A 913 -43.57 42.24 -2.18
CA HIS A 913 -44.75 42.39 -1.33
C HIS A 913 -46.04 42.19 -2.14
N THR A 914 -46.94 41.35 -1.62
CA THR A 914 -48.39 41.52 -1.80
C THR A 914 -49.07 41.27 -0.47
N HIS A 915 -49.49 42.36 0.17
CA HIS A 915 -50.69 42.40 1.00
C HIS A 915 -51.88 41.88 0.19
N THR A 916 -52.66 40.93 0.73
CA THR A 916 -54.05 41.16 1.17
C THR A 916 -54.67 39.89 1.76
N MET A 917 -55.57 40.13 2.72
CA MET A 917 -56.38 39.19 3.49
C MET A 917 -57.36 38.37 2.63
N ASN A 918 -57.43 37.06 2.88
CA ASN A 918 -58.56 36.36 3.54
C ASN A 918 -58.26 34.86 3.62
#